data_AF-A0A366KD97-F1
#
_entry.id   AF-A0A366KD97-F1
#
_cell.length_a   1.000
_cell.length_b   1.000
_cell.length_c   1.000
_cell.angle_alpha   90.00
_cell.angle_beta   90.00
_cell.angle_gamma   90.00
#
_symmetry.space_group_name_H-M   'P 1'
#
loop_
_entity.id
_entity.type
_entity.pdbx_description
1 polymer ?
#
loop_
_entity_poly.entity_id
_entity_poly.type
_entity_poly.pdbx_seq_one_letter_code
_entity_poly.pdbx_strand_id
1 'polypeptide(L)'
;MFIERYYEDPSLLHLACQPPHAYFMPDAAPGDRRGDLREGSPRFLGLDGEWSFRYYPSSHELDDEVARAAADGSKAFFQADFNPQTDAGTALYRPTPVPSVWQSQGYDSEQYSNVEYPFPFDPPRVPEDDPCGVYLRDFDYEPDRCAPRAFLNFEGVDSCCYIWVNGAFAGYSQVAHSTSEFEVTALLRPGRNRLAVLVLKWCDGSYLEDQDKFRMSGIFRSVYILRRPQVAIRDYFVHTDLADDLRSAKVRVDLDFLSWGRSRELAGEGGDRSGGRAGTAVRPCLVTGSLYAPDGQLVGRVQAGSAGAGAGTGEDGRALLEFSVQDPQLWNAEEPRLYRLELSSRSVDGVTDATGGSPSEVITDYVGIRRISVDGGVVSVNGRPITIHGVNRHDSDPVTGFAISQEQMLRDLRLMKEHNVNAIRTSHYPNAPHFYALFDQLGFFVIAEADVEAHGIETLYKPQGGDEPDWWNGLIGDDPAFSDAIVDRVKRSVERDKNRPSIIIWSMGNESGYGCGFEAALAWTKRRDPDRLTHYESAIHGSPREDLDYSNLDLHSRMYPSIEEIDDYFKTGGAKTPRRHQGVSTHGDDGQRGSRPYFLCEYAHAMGNGPGDLEEYFQAFQRHPGLLGGCVWEWCDHAIDAGRTRDGRKVYLYGGDHGEYPHEGNFCMDGLVYPDRRPHSGLKEFKNVFRPARVAGFDQAARTLTLRSYMDFVDLSAYLSVAWTMLCDGEPFQRGYFGDGDGCGEGGDWREDTLLDAIDCGPLPSIPPRGQGQLTLPAVDLPERGKVTLLLTYRLKSADALLPTGFDLGFDQVDLAVEGRTNQVVATLLDRCRPTAVGQPNRLIDAGGSRPLGGGDAPTISESSALLAVEGTDWRTVFDKRTGLPASMDYACRRLLDRPMEVNVWRAPTDNDALVKEQWRRAGYDRAYARALGIEAIVDQRTGAVSVSSRMLLVAPVIQPIARIQADWTLTAQGALSLTMRVRRDPAFPFLPRFGLRLFLPKPMGNVTYCGYGPGESYVDKHRSARYGVFASTAQGLFEPYLKPQEGGSHWSCDYVNVEGPDVALTALSERPFSFNLSPYTQEELTAKGHNHELEESASTILCLDYAQSGLGSASCGPVLADRYRMDDTDFTYTLHLLPQAK
;
A
#
# COMPACT_ATOMS: atom_id res chain seq x y z
N MET A 1 -37.14 25.09 1.70
CA MET A 1 -35.86 24.97 2.41
C MET A 1 -35.72 25.97 3.53
N PHE A 2 -35.60 25.45 4.76
CA PHE A 2 -35.31 26.28 5.94
C PHE A 2 -33.82 26.66 6.03
N ILE A 3 -32.94 25.88 5.40
CA ILE A 3 -31.54 26.24 5.19
C ILE A 3 -31.38 27.05 3.89
N GLU A 4 -30.38 27.93 3.88
CA GLU A 4 -29.90 28.58 2.66
C GLU A 4 -29.01 27.60 1.88
N ARG A 5 -29.14 27.54 0.55
CA ARG A 5 -28.46 26.57 -0.35
C ARG A 5 -26.98 26.91 -0.57
N TYR A 6 -26.20 27.07 0.49
CA TYR A 6 -24.75 27.25 0.40
C TYR A 6 -24.06 26.03 -0.24
N TYR A 7 -24.60 24.82 -0.03
CA TYR A 7 -24.10 23.56 -0.59
C TYR A 7 -24.20 23.42 -2.12
N GLU A 8 -24.68 24.45 -2.82
CA GLU A 8 -24.68 24.56 -4.29
C GLU A 8 -24.30 25.99 -4.74
N ASP A 9 -23.60 26.75 -3.89
CA ASP A 9 -23.08 28.09 -4.20
C ASP A 9 -21.55 28.08 -4.19
N PRO A 10 -20.90 27.87 -5.36
CA PRO A 10 -19.44 27.77 -5.45
C PRO A 10 -18.74 29.09 -5.11
N SER A 11 -19.47 30.20 -4.95
CA SER A 11 -18.91 31.48 -4.50
C SER A 11 -18.81 31.60 -2.97
N LEU A 12 -19.41 30.67 -2.22
CA LEU A 12 -19.46 30.67 -0.75
C LEU A 12 -19.07 29.29 -0.21
N LEU A 13 -17.76 29.05 -0.11
CA LEU A 13 -17.21 27.78 0.39
C LEU A 13 -17.36 27.63 1.91
N HIS A 14 -17.29 28.76 2.65
CA HIS A 14 -17.37 28.76 4.11
C HIS A 14 -18.05 30.03 4.61
N LEU A 15 -18.78 29.92 5.72
CA LEU A 15 -19.43 31.04 6.39
C LEU A 15 -19.08 31.04 7.88
N ALA A 16 -18.54 32.16 8.36
CA ALA A 16 -18.07 32.35 9.75
C ALA A 16 -16.94 31.40 10.21
N CYS A 17 -16.38 30.58 9.31
CA CYS A 17 -15.18 29.79 9.54
C CYS A 17 -13.96 30.70 9.72
N GLN A 18 -13.11 30.39 10.68
CA GLN A 18 -11.83 31.09 10.87
C GLN A 18 -10.89 30.79 9.70
N PRO A 19 -10.00 31.75 9.35
CA PRO A 19 -8.95 31.49 8.36
C PRO A 19 -8.05 30.32 8.76
N PRO A 20 -7.56 29.50 7.80
CA PRO A 20 -6.68 28.39 8.11
C PRO A 20 -5.37 28.87 8.76
N HIS A 21 -4.84 28.06 9.66
CA HIS A 21 -3.60 28.30 10.40
C HIS A 21 -2.89 26.98 10.69
N ALA A 22 -1.64 27.03 11.14
CA ALA A 22 -0.87 25.84 11.52
C ALA A 22 -1.61 25.04 12.58
N TYR A 23 -1.60 23.71 12.49
CA TYR A 23 -2.19 22.87 13.52
C TYR A 23 -1.36 22.91 14.81
N PHE A 24 -2.00 23.23 15.94
CA PHE A 24 -1.40 23.22 17.27
C PHE A 24 -2.45 23.03 18.36
N MET A 25 -2.04 22.54 19.53
CA MET A 25 -2.87 22.55 20.73
C MET A 25 -2.43 23.64 21.70
N PRO A 26 -3.32 24.58 22.06
CA PRO A 26 -3.04 25.54 23.12
C PRO A 26 -3.00 24.84 24.48
N ASP A 27 -2.17 25.34 25.39
CA ASP A 27 -2.04 24.82 26.75
C ASP A 27 -1.82 25.98 27.76
N ALA A 28 -1.93 25.68 29.05
CA ALA A 28 -1.54 26.57 30.13
C ALA A 28 -0.04 26.46 30.47
N ALA A 29 0.61 25.34 30.14
CA ALA A 29 2.02 25.08 30.42
C ALA A 29 2.67 24.25 29.29
N PRO A 30 4.01 24.24 29.17
CA PRO A 30 4.68 23.38 28.19
C PRO A 30 4.43 21.90 28.45
N GLY A 31 4.28 21.12 27.37
CA GLY A 31 4.01 19.69 27.42
C GLY A 31 3.89 19.08 26.02
N ASP A 32 4.18 17.78 25.90
CA ASP A 32 3.99 17.05 24.65
C ASP A 32 2.49 16.77 24.44
N ARG A 33 1.96 17.26 23.31
CA ARG A 33 0.56 17.15 22.91
C ARG A 33 0.40 16.50 21.54
N ARG A 34 1.43 15.78 21.07
CA ARG A 34 1.38 15.06 19.79
C ARG A 34 0.42 13.88 19.90
N GLY A 35 -0.32 13.63 18.81
CA GLY A 35 -1.30 12.55 18.78
C GLY A 35 -2.41 12.72 19.81
N ASP A 36 -2.90 11.61 20.36
CA ASP A 36 -3.96 11.57 21.39
C ASP A 36 -3.59 12.28 22.70
N LEU A 37 -2.29 12.57 22.96
CA LEU A 37 -1.87 13.34 24.13
C LEU A 37 -2.43 14.77 24.14
N ARG A 38 -2.97 15.24 23.00
CA ARG A 38 -3.70 16.50 22.86
C ARG A 38 -4.85 16.65 23.85
N GLU A 39 -5.55 15.57 24.16
CA GLU A 39 -6.73 15.58 25.02
C GLU A 39 -6.38 15.94 26.47
N GLY A 40 -5.11 15.77 26.86
CA GLY A 40 -4.63 16.14 28.18
C GLY A 40 -4.42 17.64 28.38
N SER A 41 -4.66 18.49 27.37
CA SER A 41 -4.58 19.95 27.53
C SER A 41 -5.80 20.46 28.32
N PRO A 42 -5.61 21.31 29.36
CA PRO A 42 -6.73 21.95 30.07
C PRO A 42 -7.50 22.95 29.19
N ARG A 43 -6.95 23.29 28.01
CA ARG A 43 -7.59 24.14 27.01
C ARG A 43 -8.37 23.35 25.96
N PHE A 44 -8.30 22.02 26.00
CA PHE A 44 -9.04 21.14 25.10
C PHE A 44 -10.30 20.62 25.81
N LEU A 45 -11.45 20.83 25.18
CA LEU A 45 -12.72 20.23 25.60
C LEU A 45 -13.21 19.31 24.48
N GLY A 46 -12.96 18.01 24.62
CA GLY A 46 -13.39 17.00 23.67
C GLY A 46 -14.92 16.88 23.62
N LEU A 47 -15.47 16.82 22.42
CA LEU A 47 -16.90 16.60 22.17
C LEU A 47 -17.19 15.23 21.55
N ASP A 48 -16.17 14.44 21.25
CA ASP A 48 -16.27 13.04 20.83
C ASP A 48 -17.08 12.19 21.82
N GLY A 49 -17.58 11.05 21.35
CA GLY A 49 -18.43 10.11 22.08
C GLY A 49 -19.83 9.99 21.48
N GLU A 50 -20.82 9.59 22.29
CA GLU A 50 -22.17 9.37 21.79
C GLU A 50 -22.95 10.68 21.57
N TRP A 51 -23.47 10.87 20.36
CA TRP A 51 -24.35 11.96 19.98
C TRP A 51 -25.75 11.41 19.68
N SER A 52 -26.79 12.23 19.88
CA SER A 52 -28.13 11.87 19.39
C SER A 52 -28.18 12.14 17.89
N PHE A 53 -28.44 11.12 17.10
CA PHE A 53 -28.39 11.17 15.65
C PHE A 53 -29.73 10.78 15.03
N ARG A 54 -30.08 11.43 13.92
CA ARG A 54 -31.19 11.03 13.07
C ARG A 54 -30.81 11.18 11.60
N TYR A 55 -30.99 10.09 10.85
CA TYR A 55 -30.83 10.03 9.41
C TYR A 55 -32.15 10.39 8.70
N TYR A 56 -32.05 11.11 7.59
CA TYR A 56 -33.13 11.40 6.68
C TYR A 56 -32.71 10.95 5.26
N PRO A 57 -33.52 10.15 4.55
CA PRO A 57 -33.22 9.75 3.18
C PRO A 57 -33.18 10.90 2.17
N SER A 58 -33.82 12.03 2.51
CA SER A 58 -33.88 13.23 1.67
C SER A 58 -33.98 14.47 2.57
N SER A 59 -33.23 15.53 2.22
CA SER A 59 -33.26 16.83 2.89
C SER A 59 -34.67 17.45 2.89
N HIS A 60 -35.52 17.09 1.91
CA HIS A 60 -36.92 17.50 1.85
C HIS A 60 -37.76 16.95 3.01
N GLU A 61 -37.48 15.74 3.51
CA GLU A 61 -38.20 15.19 4.67
C GLU A 61 -37.90 15.97 5.95
N LEU A 62 -36.64 16.41 6.11
CA LEU A 62 -36.22 17.29 7.19
C LEU A 62 -36.87 18.68 7.05
N ASP A 63 -36.89 19.22 5.84
CA ASP A 63 -37.56 20.47 5.49
C ASP A 63 -39.04 20.47 5.90
N ASP A 64 -39.75 19.40 5.54
CA ASP A 64 -41.14 19.17 5.88
C ASP A 64 -41.34 19.05 7.40
N GLU A 65 -40.42 18.43 8.11
CA GLU A 65 -40.44 18.36 9.58
C GLU A 65 -40.29 19.74 10.22
N VAL A 66 -39.34 20.55 9.75
CA VAL A 66 -39.14 21.92 10.23
C VAL A 66 -40.36 22.80 9.89
N ALA A 67 -40.92 22.66 8.68
CA ALA A 67 -42.12 23.39 8.26
C ALA A 67 -43.35 23.03 9.11
N ARG A 68 -43.54 21.74 9.41
CA ARG A 68 -44.59 21.28 10.34
C ARG A 68 -44.41 21.88 11.73
N ALA A 69 -43.19 21.85 12.26
CA ALA A 69 -42.90 22.42 13.57
C ALA A 69 -43.22 23.93 13.62
N ALA A 70 -42.89 24.66 12.55
CA ALA A 70 -43.26 26.07 12.43
C ALA A 70 -44.78 26.29 12.36
N ALA A 71 -45.53 25.38 11.73
CA ALA A 71 -46.97 25.50 11.53
C ALA A 71 -47.81 25.14 12.78
N ASP A 72 -47.39 24.13 13.54
CA ASP A 72 -48.12 23.66 14.73
C ASP A 72 -47.58 24.23 16.05
N GLY A 73 -46.47 24.96 16.00
CA GLY A 73 -45.82 25.57 17.15
C GLY A 73 -44.97 24.60 17.99
N SER A 74 -44.71 23.39 17.47
CA SER A 74 -43.71 22.48 18.03
C SER A 74 -42.29 22.93 17.69
N LYS A 75 -41.30 22.17 18.17
CA LYS A 75 -39.90 22.60 18.15
C LYS A 75 -39.11 21.94 17.02
N ALA A 76 -38.28 22.72 16.34
CA ALA A 76 -37.32 22.21 15.36
C ALA A 76 -36.00 21.79 16.03
N PHE A 77 -35.28 20.83 15.43
CA PHE A 77 -34.09 20.20 16.01
C PHE A 77 -32.98 21.17 16.45
N PHE A 78 -32.83 22.29 15.73
CA PHE A 78 -31.79 23.28 16.00
C PHE A 78 -32.11 24.17 17.21
N GLN A 79 -33.36 24.20 17.70
CA GLN A 79 -33.75 25.05 18.83
C GLN A 79 -33.13 24.59 20.16
N ALA A 80 -32.76 25.56 21.00
CA ALA A 80 -31.99 25.33 22.23
C ALA A 80 -32.69 24.41 23.25
N ASP A 81 -34.02 24.38 23.24
CA ASP A 81 -34.87 23.64 24.17
C ASP A 81 -35.63 22.49 23.50
N PHE A 82 -35.24 22.10 22.28
CA PHE A 82 -35.69 20.86 21.64
C PHE A 82 -35.36 19.66 22.54
N ASN A 83 -36.12 18.58 22.48
CA ASN A 83 -35.83 17.34 23.16
C ASN A 83 -35.99 16.17 22.19
N PRO A 84 -34.89 15.50 21.80
CA PRO A 84 -34.92 14.43 20.80
C PRO A 84 -35.82 13.25 21.18
N GLN A 85 -36.17 13.09 22.46
CA GLN A 85 -37.02 11.99 22.95
C GLN A 85 -38.51 12.31 22.98
N THR A 86 -38.88 13.60 23.10
CA THR A 86 -40.29 14.02 23.26
C THR A 86 -40.80 14.83 22.08
N ASP A 87 -39.95 15.66 21.48
CA ASP A 87 -40.37 16.64 20.48
C ASP A 87 -40.31 16.08 19.07
N ALA A 88 -39.37 15.16 18.80
CA ALA A 88 -39.32 14.43 17.52
C ALA A 88 -40.39 13.34 17.41
N GLY A 89 -40.80 12.76 18.56
CA GLY A 89 -41.47 11.47 18.63
C GLY A 89 -40.55 10.39 19.21
N THR A 90 -41.13 9.37 19.83
CA THR A 90 -40.36 8.36 20.58
C THR A 90 -39.45 7.54 19.66
N ALA A 91 -38.17 7.44 20.04
CA ALA A 91 -37.14 6.57 19.43
C ALA A 91 -36.71 6.90 17.99
N LEU A 92 -36.91 8.15 17.52
CA LEU A 92 -36.41 8.59 16.21
C LEU A 92 -34.93 8.97 16.23
N TYR A 93 -34.48 9.67 17.28
CA TYR A 93 -33.06 9.93 17.51
C TYR A 93 -32.42 8.76 18.25
N ARG A 94 -31.31 8.25 17.71
CA ARG A 94 -30.54 7.14 18.30
C ARG A 94 -29.15 7.61 18.71
N PRO A 95 -28.56 7.04 19.79
CA PRO A 95 -27.14 7.26 20.07
C PRO A 95 -26.28 6.79 18.89
N THR A 96 -25.26 7.56 18.53
CA THR A 96 -24.30 7.25 17.48
C THR A 96 -22.93 7.80 17.86
N PRO A 97 -21.84 7.02 17.72
CA PRO A 97 -20.50 7.51 18.04
C PRO A 97 -20.09 8.63 17.09
N VAL A 98 -19.41 9.64 17.61
CA VAL A 98 -18.69 10.66 16.86
C VAL A 98 -17.25 10.65 17.37
N PRO A 99 -16.22 10.49 16.51
CA PRO A 99 -16.34 10.37 15.05
C PRO A 99 -16.90 9.03 14.55
N SER A 100 -17.66 9.05 13.46
CA SER A 100 -18.03 7.88 12.65
C SER A 100 -18.61 8.30 11.29
N VAL A 101 -18.72 7.34 10.38
CA VAL A 101 -19.55 7.42 9.17
C VAL A 101 -20.88 6.72 9.38
N TRP A 102 -21.98 7.25 8.87
CA TRP A 102 -23.31 6.69 9.17
C TRP A 102 -23.57 5.33 8.50
N GLN A 103 -22.87 5.04 7.39
CA GLN A 103 -22.95 3.77 6.67
C GLN A 103 -22.54 2.60 7.55
N SER A 104 -21.40 2.72 8.23
CA SER A 104 -20.94 1.71 9.19
C SER A 104 -21.78 1.62 10.47
N GLN A 105 -22.73 2.55 10.69
CA GLN A 105 -23.71 2.49 11.78
C GLN A 105 -25.05 1.88 11.33
N GLY A 106 -25.16 1.44 10.07
CA GLY A 106 -26.33 0.77 9.51
C GLY A 106 -27.37 1.71 8.90
N TYR A 107 -27.01 2.96 8.57
CA TYR A 107 -27.85 3.88 7.81
C TYR A 107 -27.32 4.01 6.38
N ASP A 108 -28.21 4.20 5.39
CA ASP A 108 -27.81 4.24 3.97
C ASP A 108 -27.12 2.93 3.50
N SER A 109 -26.65 2.87 2.26
CA SER A 109 -25.83 1.77 1.73
C SER A 109 -24.37 2.20 1.56
N GLU A 110 -23.45 1.25 1.78
CA GLU A 110 -22.06 1.41 1.36
C GLU A 110 -21.99 1.52 -0.17
N GLN A 111 -21.19 2.45 -0.69
CA GLN A 111 -21.05 2.69 -2.12
C GLN A 111 -19.58 2.78 -2.50
N TYR A 112 -19.07 1.78 -3.19
CA TYR A 112 -17.75 1.86 -3.81
C TYR A 112 -17.88 2.33 -5.25
N SER A 113 -17.15 3.39 -5.60
CA SER A 113 -16.91 3.71 -7.01
C SER A 113 -15.49 4.23 -7.22
N ASN A 114 -14.92 3.89 -8.38
CA ASN A 114 -13.62 4.36 -8.83
C ASN A 114 -13.76 5.70 -9.55
N VAL A 115 -14.31 5.68 -10.77
CA VAL A 115 -14.35 6.87 -11.65
C VAL A 115 -15.76 7.43 -11.77
N GLU A 116 -16.81 6.62 -11.69
CA GLU A 116 -18.16 7.13 -11.95
C GLU A 116 -18.71 7.95 -10.77
N TYR A 117 -19.03 9.23 -11.02
CA TYR A 117 -19.80 10.01 -10.04
C TYR A 117 -21.09 9.24 -9.67
N PRO A 118 -21.38 9.04 -8.37
CA PRO A 118 -22.56 8.29 -7.94
C PRO A 118 -23.88 9.07 -8.09
N PHE A 119 -23.80 10.30 -8.62
CA PHE A 119 -24.91 11.17 -8.94
C PHE A 119 -24.65 11.89 -10.28
N PRO A 120 -25.69 12.45 -10.93
CA PRO A 120 -25.53 13.12 -12.22
C PRO A 120 -24.56 14.30 -12.17
N PHE A 121 -23.69 14.41 -13.18
CA PHE A 121 -22.79 15.55 -13.31
C PHE A 121 -23.51 16.80 -13.84
N ASP A 122 -23.91 17.72 -12.96
CA ASP A 122 -24.50 19.04 -13.26
C ASP A 122 -23.98 20.14 -12.28
N PRO A 123 -22.67 20.42 -12.19
CA PRO A 123 -22.16 21.40 -11.24
C PRO A 123 -22.79 22.80 -11.40
N PRO A 124 -23.07 23.52 -10.30
CA PRO A 124 -22.82 23.15 -8.91
C PRO A 124 -23.97 22.34 -8.27
N ARG A 125 -24.96 21.87 -9.03
CA ARG A 125 -26.16 21.23 -8.49
C ARG A 125 -25.88 19.81 -8.03
N VAL A 126 -26.56 19.39 -6.98
CA VAL A 126 -26.53 18.02 -6.45
C VAL A 126 -27.94 17.41 -6.49
N PRO A 127 -28.13 16.10 -6.20
CA PRO A 127 -29.47 15.52 -6.16
C PRO A 127 -30.40 16.29 -5.23
N GLU A 128 -31.64 16.55 -5.65
CA GLU A 128 -32.65 17.20 -4.78
C GLU A 128 -33.05 16.27 -3.62
N ASP A 129 -33.12 14.94 -3.87
CA ASP A 129 -33.23 13.92 -2.83
C ASP A 129 -31.84 13.60 -2.23
N ASP A 130 -31.27 14.58 -1.53
CA ASP A 130 -29.97 14.47 -0.88
C ASP A 130 -30.09 13.91 0.55
N PRO A 131 -29.52 12.73 0.85
CA PRO A 131 -29.50 12.19 2.20
C PRO A 131 -28.80 13.11 3.20
N CYS A 132 -29.31 13.17 4.42
CA CYS A 132 -28.73 14.03 5.45
C CYS A 132 -28.83 13.45 6.87
N GLY A 133 -27.91 13.90 7.72
CA GLY A 133 -27.80 13.49 9.11
C GLY A 133 -27.89 14.68 10.07
N VAL A 134 -28.79 14.60 11.05
CA VAL A 134 -28.87 15.57 12.15
C VAL A 134 -28.22 15.00 13.40
N TYR A 135 -27.17 15.66 13.88
CA TYR A 135 -26.41 15.31 15.06
C TYR A 135 -26.66 16.32 16.19
N LEU A 136 -26.97 15.85 17.40
CA LEU A 136 -27.21 16.67 18.58
C LEU A 136 -26.31 16.23 19.73
N ARG A 137 -25.60 17.19 20.33
CA ARG A 137 -24.76 16.98 21.51
C ARG A 137 -25.06 18.03 22.55
N ASP A 138 -25.44 17.56 23.74
CA ASP A 138 -25.43 18.39 24.93
C ASP A 138 -24.09 18.25 25.64
N PHE A 139 -23.52 19.37 26.06
CA PHE A 139 -22.24 19.40 26.77
C PHE A 139 -22.25 20.53 27.79
N ASP A 140 -21.49 20.36 28.86
CA ASP A 140 -21.30 21.40 29.86
C ASP A 140 -20.10 22.27 29.50
N TYR A 141 -20.27 23.59 29.62
CA TYR A 141 -19.24 24.57 29.39
C TYR A 141 -19.20 25.58 30.51
N GLU A 142 -18.04 25.67 31.17
CA GLU A 142 -17.76 26.73 32.13
C GLU A 142 -16.77 27.73 31.51
N PRO A 143 -17.12 29.02 31.45
CA PRO A 143 -16.20 30.04 30.96
C PRO A 143 -14.93 30.11 31.80
N ASP A 144 -13.78 29.94 31.14
CA ASP A 144 -12.48 30.13 31.77
C ASP A 144 -12.10 31.61 31.72
N ARG A 145 -11.90 32.24 32.88
CA ARG A 145 -11.51 33.67 32.95
C ARG A 145 -10.14 33.94 32.31
N CYS A 146 -9.26 32.94 32.28
CA CYS A 146 -7.92 33.03 31.71
C CYS A 146 -7.93 32.70 30.20
N ALA A 147 -8.92 31.94 29.74
CA ALA A 147 -9.12 31.58 28.35
C ALA A 147 -10.59 31.78 27.93
N PRO A 148 -11.06 33.04 27.87
CA PRO A 148 -12.48 33.33 27.72
C PRO A 148 -13.01 33.09 26.31
N ARG A 149 -12.15 32.91 25.30
CA ARG A 149 -12.57 32.65 23.92
C ARG A 149 -12.70 31.16 23.69
N ALA A 150 -13.74 30.76 22.96
CA ALA A 150 -14.02 29.37 22.63
C ALA A 150 -14.09 29.20 21.11
N PHE A 151 -13.31 28.26 20.60
CA PHE A 151 -13.22 27.92 19.18
C PHE A 151 -13.67 26.48 18.98
N LEU A 152 -14.83 26.30 18.34
CA LEU A 152 -15.38 24.99 17.98
C LEU A 152 -14.68 24.48 16.72
N ASN A 153 -14.08 23.30 16.82
CA ASN A 153 -13.26 22.69 15.78
C ASN A 153 -13.88 21.38 15.33
N PHE A 154 -14.03 21.20 14.03
CA PHE A 154 -14.32 19.93 13.37
C PHE A 154 -13.10 19.55 12.52
N GLU A 155 -12.53 18.36 12.73
CA GLU A 155 -11.34 17.93 11.97
C GLU A 155 -11.65 17.30 10.60
N GLY A 156 -12.91 16.96 10.35
CA GLY A 156 -13.39 16.40 9.10
C GLY A 156 -14.87 16.03 9.17
N VAL A 157 -15.63 16.53 8.20
CA VAL A 157 -17.08 16.29 8.06
C VAL A 157 -17.38 16.11 6.59
N ASP A 158 -17.89 14.94 6.21
CA ASP A 158 -18.17 14.59 4.82
C ASP A 158 -19.67 14.75 4.53
N SER A 159 -20.10 15.54 3.52
CA SER A 159 -19.28 16.39 2.62
C SER A 159 -19.33 17.89 2.96
N CYS A 160 -20.42 18.33 3.62
CA CYS A 160 -20.53 19.68 4.19
C CYS A 160 -21.38 19.70 5.47
N CYS A 161 -21.32 20.80 6.24
CA CYS A 161 -22.14 20.93 7.44
C CYS A 161 -22.66 22.34 7.76
N TYR A 162 -23.83 22.37 8.39
CA TYR A 162 -24.46 23.55 8.98
C TYR A 162 -24.49 23.41 10.50
N ILE A 163 -24.12 24.47 11.22
CA ILE A 163 -23.87 24.39 12.66
C ILE A 163 -24.73 25.39 13.42
N TRP A 164 -25.37 24.93 14.49
CA TRP A 164 -26.07 25.78 15.46
C TRP A 164 -25.56 25.52 16.88
N VAL A 165 -25.37 26.59 17.64
CA VAL A 165 -25.05 26.54 19.08
C VAL A 165 -26.16 27.24 19.84
N ASN A 166 -26.82 26.52 20.75
CA ASN A 166 -27.94 27.03 21.55
C ASN A 166 -29.03 27.74 20.71
N GLY A 167 -29.40 27.18 19.55
CA GLY A 167 -30.43 27.76 18.68
C GLY A 167 -29.95 28.83 17.71
N ALA A 168 -28.75 29.37 17.89
CA ALA A 168 -28.19 30.37 17.00
C ALA A 168 -27.33 29.71 15.92
N PHE A 169 -27.53 30.11 14.67
CA PHE A 169 -26.70 29.65 13.55
C PHE A 169 -25.27 30.16 13.73
N ALA A 170 -24.31 29.24 13.73
CA ALA A 170 -22.90 29.50 13.97
C ALA A 170 -22.08 29.58 12.68
N GLY A 171 -22.44 28.81 11.64
CA GLY A 171 -21.73 28.84 10.36
C GLY A 171 -22.00 27.65 9.45
N TYR A 172 -21.31 27.66 8.31
CA TYR A 172 -21.31 26.63 7.26
C TYR A 172 -19.88 26.35 6.78
N SER A 173 -19.59 25.11 6.38
CA SER A 173 -18.31 24.73 5.78
C SER A 173 -18.44 23.48 4.91
N GLN A 174 -17.62 23.39 3.86
CA GLN A 174 -17.35 22.19 3.05
C GLN A 174 -15.85 21.85 3.04
N VAL A 175 -15.43 20.89 2.19
CA VAL A 175 -14.10 20.25 2.14
C VAL A 175 -13.95 19.19 3.23
N ALA A 176 -14.23 17.93 2.88
CA ALA A 176 -14.40 16.85 3.82
C ALA A 176 -13.16 16.61 4.71
N HIS A 177 -11.95 16.67 4.14
CA HIS A 177 -10.71 16.35 4.83
C HIS A 177 -9.98 17.57 5.43
N SER A 178 -10.68 18.72 5.57
CA SER A 178 -10.15 19.94 6.18
C SER A 178 -10.68 20.20 7.60
N THR A 179 -9.85 20.84 8.43
CA THR A 179 -10.31 21.43 9.69
C THR A 179 -11.21 22.63 9.43
N SER A 180 -12.34 22.71 10.13
CA SER A 180 -13.27 23.84 10.15
C SER A 180 -13.38 24.38 11.58
N GLU A 181 -12.94 25.62 11.80
CA GLU A 181 -12.92 26.26 13.11
C GLU A 181 -13.89 27.45 13.17
N PHE A 182 -14.68 27.57 14.25
CA PHE A 182 -15.65 28.65 14.45
C PHE A 182 -15.48 29.28 15.83
N GLU A 183 -15.39 30.60 15.91
CA GLU A 183 -15.42 31.28 17.21
C GLU A 183 -16.86 31.36 17.75
N VAL A 184 -17.16 30.53 18.75
CA VAL A 184 -18.52 30.36 19.31
C VAL A 184 -18.68 31.02 20.68
N THR A 185 -17.69 31.80 21.14
CA THR A 185 -17.66 32.45 22.46
C THR A 185 -18.98 33.12 22.84
N ALA A 186 -19.58 33.88 21.93
CA ALA A 186 -20.80 34.64 22.18
C ALA A 186 -22.09 33.78 22.16
N LEU A 187 -22.00 32.54 21.66
CA LEU A 187 -23.12 31.61 21.55
C LEU A 187 -23.20 30.66 22.75
N LEU A 188 -22.12 30.53 23.52
CA LEU A 188 -22.05 29.67 24.70
C LEU A 188 -22.61 30.37 25.95
N ARG A 189 -23.11 29.56 26.89
CA ARG A 189 -23.57 29.98 28.22
C ARG A 189 -22.94 29.09 29.31
N PRO A 190 -22.80 29.57 30.56
CA PRO A 190 -22.40 28.70 31.67
C PRO A 190 -23.33 27.49 31.86
N GLY A 191 -22.79 26.34 32.22
CA GLY A 191 -23.51 25.08 32.35
C GLY A 191 -23.83 24.43 30.99
N ARG A 192 -25.06 23.93 30.85
CA ARG A 192 -25.45 23.09 29.70
C ARG A 192 -25.66 23.89 28.42
N ASN A 193 -24.97 23.47 27.37
CA ASN A 193 -25.06 23.96 26.00
C ASN A 193 -25.49 22.85 25.06
N ARG A 194 -26.05 23.25 23.92
CA ARG A 194 -26.37 22.35 22.82
C ARG A 194 -25.65 22.74 21.55
N LEU A 195 -25.06 21.73 20.92
CA LEU A 195 -24.58 21.75 19.56
C LEU A 195 -25.55 20.93 18.69
N ALA A 196 -26.03 21.53 17.60
CA ALA A 196 -26.78 20.85 16.55
C ALA A 196 -26.04 21.01 15.23
N VAL A 197 -25.84 19.91 14.52
CA VAL A 197 -25.12 19.87 13.24
C VAL A 197 -25.98 19.13 12.23
N LEU A 198 -26.20 19.74 11.07
CA LEU A 198 -26.75 19.08 9.90
C LEU A 198 -25.61 18.79 8.93
N VAL A 199 -25.50 17.53 8.52
CA VAL A 199 -24.52 17.05 7.53
C VAL A 199 -25.29 16.59 6.30
N LEU A 200 -24.88 17.07 5.12
CA LEU A 200 -25.41 16.65 3.82
C LEU A 200 -24.45 15.65 3.18
N LYS A 201 -25.00 14.64 2.47
CA LYS A 201 -24.19 13.67 1.75
C LYS A 201 -23.50 14.34 0.56
N TRP A 202 -24.22 15.18 -0.18
CA TRP A 202 -23.70 15.85 -1.37
C TRP A 202 -23.68 17.37 -1.25
N CYS A 203 -22.62 18.00 -1.78
CA CYS A 203 -22.53 19.44 -2.01
C CYS A 203 -21.74 19.71 -3.30
N ASP A 204 -21.63 20.97 -3.72
CA ASP A 204 -20.79 21.37 -4.84
C ASP A 204 -19.32 20.92 -4.67
N GLY A 205 -18.84 20.85 -3.41
CA GLY A 205 -17.55 20.30 -3.07
C GLY A 205 -17.35 18.83 -3.48
N SER A 206 -18.42 18.02 -3.54
CA SER A 206 -18.35 16.60 -3.89
C SER A 206 -17.88 16.33 -5.32
N TYR A 207 -17.98 17.31 -6.22
CA TYR A 207 -17.40 17.23 -7.57
C TYR A 207 -15.87 17.20 -7.58
N LEU A 208 -15.22 17.60 -6.48
CA LEU A 208 -13.77 17.58 -6.29
C LEU A 208 -13.34 16.52 -5.26
N GLU A 209 -14.21 15.56 -4.92
CA GLU A 209 -13.98 14.50 -3.94
C GLU A 209 -14.30 13.11 -4.54
N ASP A 210 -13.84 12.91 -5.77
CA ASP A 210 -14.12 11.71 -6.58
C ASP A 210 -13.02 10.64 -6.52
N GLN A 211 -12.30 10.53 -5.39
CA GLN A 211 -11.25 9.52 -5.18
C GLN A 211 -11.72 8.07 -5.35
N ASP A 212 -10.88 7.16 -5.83
CA ASP A 212 -11.18 5.72 -5.87
C ASP A 212 -11.28 5.10 -4.47
N LYS A 213 -12.47 5.15 -3.84
CA LYS A 213 -12.72 4.64 -2.49
C LYS A 213 -14.22 4.41 -2.21
N PHE A 214 -14.53 3.88 -1.03
CA PHE A 214 -15.91 3.90 -0.53
C PHE A 214 -16.38 5.33 -0.23
N ARG A 215 -17.53 5.69 -0.81
CA ARG A 215 -18.29 6.92 -0.59
C ARG A 215 -19.13 6.76 0.68
N MET A 216 -18.68 7.38 1.76
CA MET A 216 -19.37 7.39 3.04
C MET A 216 -19.53 8.84 3.52
N SER A 217 -20.34 9.09 4.56
CA SER A 217 -20.58 10.45 5.04
C SER A 217 -20.82 10.52 6.55
N GLY A 218 -20.60 11.70 7.13
CA GLY A 218 -20.77 11.95 8.56
C GLY A 218 -19.67 12.79 9.17
N ILE A 219 -19.73 12.95 10.50
CA ILE A 219 -18.67 13.60 11.28
C ILE A 219 -17.61 12.53 11.59
N PHE A 220 -16.66 12.35 10.67
CA PHE A 220 -15.74 11.21 10.67
C PHE A 220 -14.38 11.47 11.33
N ARG A 221 -14.11 12.71 11.76
CA ARG A 221 -12.96 13.06 12.60
C ARG A 221 -13.40 13.87 13.83
N SER A 222 -12.51 14.01 14.80
CA SER A 222 -12.81 14.57 16.12
C SER A 222 -13.45 15.96 16.09
N VAL A 223 -14.27 16.23 17.11
CA VAL A 223 -14.90 17.52 17.40
C VAL A 223 -14.49 17.98 18.79
N TYR A 224 -14.08 19.23 18.93
CA TYR A 224 -13.68 19.78 20.23
C TYR A 224 -13.80 21.30 20.29
N ILE A 225 -13.75 21.84 21.50
CA ILE A 225 -13.61 23.27 21.76
C ILE A 225 -12.21 23.58 22.29
N LEU A 226 -11.51 24.50 21.64
CA LEU A 226 -10.28 25.10 22.15
C LEU A 226 -10.59 26.37 22.93
N ARG A 227 -10.20 26.39 24.20
CA ARG A 227 -10.29 27.57 25.08
C ARG A 227 -9.02 28.40 24.91
N ARG A 228 -9.17 29.66 24.52
CA ARG A 228 -8.03 30.54 24.23
C ARG A 228 -8.10 31.86 24.98
N PRO A 229 -6.95 32.44 25.39
CA PRO A 229 -6.90 33.77 25.97
C PRO A 229 -7.45 34.86 25.04
N GLN A 230 -7.76 36.02 25.61
CA GLN A 230 -8.22 37.18 24.85
C GLN A 230 -7.20 37.66 23.82
N VAL A 231 -5.91 37.47 24.12
CA VAL A 231 -4.76 37.81 23.29
C VAL A 231 -3.90 36.55 23.19
N ALA A 232 -3.73 36.02 21.99
CA ALA A 232 -3.04 34.75 21.75
C ALA A 232 -2.46 34.72 20.32
N ILE A 233 -1.60 33.73 20.03
CA ILE A 233 -1.00 33.53 18.70
C ILE A 233 -2.06 32.96 17.77
N ARG A 234 -2.44 33.65 16.70
CA ARG A 234 -3.38 33.08 15.71
C ARG A 234 -2.72 31.97 14.90
N ASP A 235 -1.54 32.27 14.35
CA ASP A 235 -0.80 31.39 13.45
C ASP A 235 0.70 31.59 13.64
N TYR A 236 1.48 30.59 13.26
CA TYR A 236 2.93 30.69 13.21
C TYR A 236 3.51 29.83 12.10
N PHE A 237 4.64 30.28 11.54
CA PHE A 237 5.39 29.52 10.54
C PHE A 237 6.86 29.42 10.92
N VAL A 238 7.37 28.19 10.98
CA VAL A 238 8.75 27.88 11.30
C VAL A 238 9.55 27.70 10.01
N HIS A 239 10.65 28.45 9.89
CA HIS A 239 11.64 28.33 8.84
C HIS A 239 12.98 27.86 9.41
N THR A 240 13.69 27.01 8.67
CA THR A 240 15.01 26.53 9.04
C THR A 240 16.04 26.86 7.97
N ASP A 241 16.83 27.89 8.20
CA ASP A 241 17.94 28.26 7.30
C ASP A 241 19.21 27.54 7.76
N LEU A 242 19.49 26.39 7.16
CA LEU A 242 20.76 25.68 7.36
C LEU A 242 21.89 26.39 6.60
N ALA A 243 23.12 26.42 7.11
CA ALA A 243 24.29 26.89 6.37
C ALA A 243 24.79 25.81 5.39
N ASP A 244 25.54 26.21 4.35
CA ASP A 244 25.99 25.28 3.30
C ASP A 244 26.97 24.21 3.80
N ASP A 245 27.71 24.50 4.88
CA ASP A 245 28.59 23.54 5.56
C ASP A 245 27.83 22.62 6.54
N LEU A 246 26.52 22.83 6.70
CA LEU A 246 25.63 22.14 7.64
C LEU A 246 26.02 22.31 9.12
N ARG A 247 26.94 23.23 9.45
CA ARG A 247 27.48 23.43 10.81
C ARG A 247 26.72 24.45 11.64
N SER A 248 25.85 25.23 11.03
CA SER A 248 25.01 26.18 11.75
C SER A 248 23.65 26.31 11.08
N ALA A 249 22.62 26.61 11.86
CA ALA A 249 21.28 26.86 11.35
C ALA A 249 20.65 28.06 12.08
N LYS A 250 19.77 28.78 11.38
CA LYS A 250 18.83 29.71 12.00
C LYS A 250 17.43 29.11 11.98
N VAL A 251 16.76 29.15 13.12
CA VAL A 251 15.33 28.82 13.23
C VAL A 251 14.58 30.13 13.38
N ARG A 252 13.79 30.51 12.36
CA ARG A 252 12.96 31.71 12.35
C ARG A 252 11.50 31.31 12.54
N VAL A 253 10.78 32.04 13.39
CA VAL A 253 9.35 31.79 13.66
C VAL A 253 8.59 33.08 13.42
N ASP A 254 7.84 33.11 12.32
CA ASP A 254 6.90 34.18 12.00
C ASP A 254 5.62 33.97 12.81
N LEU A 255 5.10 35.03 13.42
CA LEU A 255 3.95 34.99 14.33
C LEU A 255 2.88 35.99 13.89
N ASP A 256 1.64 35.51 13.79
CA ASP A 256 0.45 36.34 13.67
C ASP A 256 -0.40 36.24 14.95
N PHE A 257 -1.12 37.30 15.31
CA PHE A 257 -1.91 37.36 16.54
C PHE A 257 -3.42 37.46 16.29
N LEU A 258 -4.21 37.01 17.26
CA LEU A 258 -5.66 37.14 17.19
C LEU A 258 -6.08 38.63 17.23
N SER A 259 -6.92 39.04 16.29
CA SER A 259 -7.50 40.39 16.24
C SER A 259 -8.65 40.57 17.23
N TRP A 260 -8.91 41.83 17.65
CA TRP A 260 -10.02 42.22 18.51
C TRP A 260 -11.05 43.08 17.74
N GLY A 261 -12.34 42.73 17.87
CA GLY A 261 -13.47 43.46 17.26
C GLY A 261 -14.47 42.52 16.58
N ARG A 262 -15.76 42.88 16.53
CA ARG A 262 -16.80 42.07 15.88
C ARG A 262 -16.55 42.00 14.36
N SER A 263 -16.41 40.81 13.80
CA SER A 263 -16.78 40.58 12.40
C SER A 263 -18.26 40.92 12.25
N ARG A 264 -18.60 41.81 11.32
CA ARG A 264 -19.95 42.35 11.16
C ARG A 264 -20.87 41.43 10.35
N GLU A 265 -20.47 40.19 10.10
CA GLU A 265 -21.15 39.28 9.18
C GLU A 265 -22.26 38.44 9.82
N LEU A 266 -22.41 38.47 11.15
CA LEU A 266 -23.48 37.76 11.87
C LEU A 266 -24.77 38.59 12.09
N ALA A 267 -24.99 39.65 11.32
CA ALA A 267 -26.25 40.40 11.35
C ALA A 267 -26.92 40.36 9.97
N GLY A 268 -27.84 39.42 9.77
CA GLY A 268 -28.75 39.43 8.63
C GLY A 268 -29.67 40.64 8.68
N GLU A 269 -29.23 41.76 8.11
CA GLU A 269 -30.09 42.83 7.62
C GLU A 269 -29.46 43.41 6.34
N GLY A 270 -30.18 43.30 5.21
CA GLY A 270 -29.71 43.78 3.92
C GLY A 270 -29.33 45.25 3.95
N GLY A 271 -28.08 45.57 3.62
CA GLY A 271 -27.59 46.94 3.55
C GLY A 271 -26.16 47.04 3.01
N ASP A 272 -26.06 47.46 1.74
CA ASP A 272 -24.92 48.10 1.06
C ASP A 272 -23.52 47.42 1.08
N ARG A 273 -23.13 46.85 -0.07
CA ARG A 273 -21.80 46.29 -0.37
C ARG A 273 -20.79 47.40 -0.74
N SER A 274 -20.63 48.41 0.12
CA SER A 274 -19.54 49.38 0.00
C SER A 274 -18.56 49.20 1.17
N GLY A 275 -17.42 48.56 0.88
CA GLY A 275 -16.41 48.17 1.86
C GLY A 275 -15.81 49.35 2.64
N GLY A 276 -16.22 49.48 3.90
CA GLY A 276 -15.55 50.31 4.90
C GLY A 276 -14.83 49.42 5.93
N ARG A 277 -13.49 49.45 5.94
CA ARG A 277 -12.64 48.81 6.97
C ARG A 277 -12.96 49.39 8.35
N ALA A 278 -13.74 48.68 9.16
CA ALA A 278 -13.75 48.89 10.60
C ALA A 278 -12.47 48.28 11.20
N GLY A 279 -11.65 49.08 11.87
CA GLY A 279 -10.31 48.70 12.33
C GLY A 279 -10.31 47.52 13.30
N THR A 280 -9.80 46.38 12.86
CA THR A 280 -9.44 45.22 13.69
C THR A 280 -8.11 45.49 14.37
N ALA A 281 -8.13 46.10 15.56
CA ALA A 281 -6.91 46.36 16.32
C ALA A 281 -6.45 45.07 17.03
N VAL A 282 -5.17 44.72 16.91
CA VAL A 282 -4.53 43.66 17.72
C VAL A 282 -4.12 44.27 19.06
N ARG A 283 -4.45 43.61 20.17
CA ARG A 283 -3.98 44.05 21.50
C ARG A 283 -2.49 43.72 21.71
N PRO A 284 -1.75 44.50 22.50
CA PRO A 284 -0.35 44.21 22.82
C PRO A 284 -0.17 42.81 23.43
N CYS A 285 0.59 41.97 22.72
CA CYS A 285 0.94 40.61 23.11
C CYS A 285 2.46 40.46 23.15
N LEU A 286 2.99 39.89 24.23
CA LEU A 286 4.39 39.49 24.29
C LEU A 286 4.48 37.96 24.17
N VAL A 287 5.34 37.48 23.29
CA VAL A 287 5.68 36.07 23.11
C VAL A 287 7.10 35.82 23.56
N THR A 288 7.29 34.78 24.36
CA THR A 288 8.61 34.22 24.69
C THR A 288 8.73 32.86 24.01
N GLY A 289 9.67 32.75 23.08
CA GLY A 289 10.03 31.48 22.45
C GLY A 289 11.21 30.82 23.15
N SER A 290 11.14 29.51 23.43
CA SER A 290 12.26 28.70 23.91
C SER A 290 12.45 27.50 22.99
N LEU A 291 13.67 27.28 22.51
CA LEU A 291 14.03 26.14 21.64
C LEU A 291 14.94 25.19 22.41
N TYR A 292 14.62 23.89 22.40
CA TYR A 292 15.40 22.84 23.04
C TYR A 292 15.90 21.83 22.01
N ALA A 293 17.14 21.38 22.17
CA ALA A 293 17.75 20.34 21.36
C ALA A 293 17.07 18.97 21.59
N PRO A 294 17.27 17.98 20.70
CA PRO A 294 16.68 16.66 20.83
C PRO A 294 17.00 15.93 22.15
N ASP A 295 18.12 16.27 22.80
CA ASP A 295 18.53 15.74 24.10
C ASP A 295 17.91 16.50 25.31
N GLY A 296 17.07 17.51 25.04
CA GLY A 296 16.39 18.33 26.04
C GLY A 296 17.17 19.57 26.49
N GLN A 297 18.38 19.82 25.99
CA GLN A 297 19.14 21.02 26.36
C GLN A 297 18.56 22.29 25.75
N LEU A 298 18.48 23.39 26.51
CA LEU A 298 18.00 24.67 26.01
C LEU A 298 19.03 25.26 25.02
N VAL A 299 18.61 25.46 23.77
CA VAL A 299 19.40 26.14 22.73
C VAL A 299 19.36 27.65 22.92
N GLY A 300 18.17 28.20 23.17
CA GLY A 300 18.00 29.64 23.35
C GLY A 300 16.60 30.05 23.74
N ARG A 301 16.49 31.26 24.27
CA ARG A 301 15.22 31.91 24.62
C ARG A 301 15.20 33.34 24.09
N VAL A 302 14.15 33.68 23.34
CA VAL A 302 13.99 34.99 22.70
C VAL A 302 12.58 35.54 22.94
N GLN A 303 12.42 36.86 22.84
CA GLN A 303 11.14 37.53 23.02
C GLN A 303 10.85 38.45 21.84
N ALA A 304 9.58 38.50 21.45
CA ALA A 304 9.04 39.45 20.50
C ALA A 304 7.59 39.77 20.88
N GLY A 305 7.01 40.83 20.34
CA GLY A 305 5.61 41.15 20.59
C GLY A 305 4.98 41.95 19.46
N SER A 306 3.64 42.04 19.51
CA SER A 306 2.89 42.90 18.60
C SER A 306 3.16 44.39 18.88
N ALA A 307 2.78 45.25 17.93
CA ALA A 307 2.93 46.70 18.08
C ALA A 307 2.41 47.21 19.45
N GLY A 308 3.26 47.94 20.18
CA GLY A 308 2.95 48.45 21.53
C GLY A 308 3.33 47.54 22.71
N ALA A 309 3.83 46.32 22.48
CA ALA A 309 4.25 45.38 23.54
C ALA A 309 5.64 45.67 24.17
N GLY A 310 6.41 46.64 23.65
CA GLY A 310 7.66 47.12 24.25
C GLY A 310 8.94 46.30 23.99
N ALA A 311 8.87 45.24 23.18
CA ALA A 311 10.03 44.43 22.78
C ALA A 311 9.98 44.04 21.28
N GLY A 312 10.91 44.56 20.47
CA GLY A 312 11.13 44.12 19.08
C GLY A 312 10.28 44.79 17.99
N THR A 313 10.65 44.54 16.72
CA THR A 313 10.22 45.20 15.47
C THR A 313 8.87 44.72 14.91
N GLY A 314 7.83 44.62 15.74
CA GLY A 314 6.50 44.21 15.26
C GLY A 314 5.79 45.30 14.47
N GLU A 315 5.32 44.98 13.25
CA GLU A 315 4.24 45.74 12.57
C GLU A 315 2.88 45.38 13.20
N ASP A 316 1.83 46.15 12.91
CA ASP A 316 0.48 45.92 13.46
C ASP A 316 0.02 44.46 13.21
N GLY A 317 0.08 43.63 14.26
CA GLY A 317 -0.40 42.24 14.25
C GLY A 317 0.61 41.14 13.92
N ARG A 318 1.92 41.44 13.76
CA ARG A 318 2.97 40.45 13.45
C ARG A 318 4.20 40.54 14.37
N ALA A 319 4.91 39.41 14.54
CA ALA A 319 6.20 39.36 15.24
C ALA A 319 7.12 38.26 14.65
N LEU A 320 8.42 38.35 14.94
CA LEU A 320 9.44 37.38 14.51
C LEU A 320 10.30 36.96 15.71
N LEU A 321 10.53 35.65 15.86
CA LEU A 321 11.54 35.08 16.75
C LEU A 321 12.66 34.45 15.93
N GLU A 322 13.91 34.59 16.35
CA GLU A 322 15.07 33.97 15.68
C GLU A 322 15.97 33.27 16.70
N PHE A 323 16.31 32.01 16.46
CA PHE A 323 17.27 31.22 17.23
C PHE A 323 18.47 30.84 16.36
N SER A 324 19.67 30.86 16.94
CA SER A 324 20.89 30.35 16.29
C SER A 324 21.27 29.00 16.88
N VAL A 325 21.44 27.99 16.02
CA VAL A 325 21.84 26.62 16.38
C VAL A 325 23.23 26.36 15.81
N GLN A 326 24.16 25.89 16.64
CA GLN A 326 25.48 25.43 16.20
C GLN A 326 25.50 23.90 16.20
N ASP A 327 26.18 23.31 15.22
CA ASP A 327 26.23 21.87 14.96
C ASP A 327 24.85 21.20 15.07
N PRO A 328 23.87 21.61 14.23
CA PRO A 328 22.49 21.14 14.35
C PRO A 328 22.37 19.63 14.12
N GLN A 329 21.54 18.97 14.92
CA GLN A 329 21.13 17.58 14.69
C GLN A 329 20.03 17.58 13.61
N LEU A 330 20.38 17.13 12.41
CA LEU A 330 19.50 17.24 11.25
C LEU A 330 18.41 16.16 11.26
N TRP A 331 17.20 16.55 10.85
CA TRP A 331 16.09 15.63 10.64
C TRP A 331 16.22 14.95 9.28
N ASN A 332 15.98 13.64 9.24
CA ASN A 332 15.76 12.83 8.04
C ASN A 332 14.96 11.56 8.40
N ALA A 333 14.59 10.74 7.41
CA ALA A 333 13.75 9.56 7.62
C ALA A 333 14.45 8.42 8.41
N GLU A 334 15.78 8.36 8.41
CA GLU A 334 16.57 7.35 9.16
C GLU A 334 16.91 7.84 10.57
N GLU A 335 17.15 9.15 10.73
CA GLU A 335 17.40 9.82 12.01
C GLU A 335 16.43 11.01 12.21
N PRO A 336 15.20 10.77 12.71
CA PRO A 336 14.18 11.81 12.87
C PRO A 336 14.41 12.70 14.09
N ARG A 337 15.51 13.47 14.08
CA ARG A 337 15.90 14.38 15.17
C ARG A 337 14.97 15.60 15.23
N LEU A 338 14.28 15.79 16.36
CA LEU A 338 13.32 16.87 16.56
C LEU A 338 13.74 17.79 17.71
N TYR A 339 13.79 19.09 17.42
CA TYR A 339 13.92 20.15 18.43
C TYR A 339 12.54 20.48 18.98
N ARG A 340 12.46 20.82 20.27
CA ARG A 340 11.19 21.20 20.90
C ARG A 340 11.10 22.72 20.96
N LEU A 341 10.06 23.29 20.35
CA LEU A 341 9.76 24.72 20.34
C LEU A 341 8.60 25.00 21.30
N GLU A 342 8.84 25.85 22.30
CA GLU A 342 7.82 26.36 23.21
C GLU A 342 7.54 27.84 22.89
N LEU A 343 6.30 28.19 22.56
CA LEU A 343 5.84 29.56 22.34
C LEU A 343 4.88 29.96 23.46
N SER A 344 5.32 30.81 24.39
CA SER A 344 4.48 31.32 25.48
C SER A 344 4.03 32.74 25.19
N SER A 345 2.73 32.94 24.98
CA SER A 345 2.12 34.26 24.75
C SER A 345 1.43 34.79 26.00
N ARG A 346 1.53 36.09 26.26
CA ARG A 346 0.85 36.78 27.37
C ARG A 346 0.43 38.21 27.00
N SER A 347 -0.63 38.69 27.64
CA SER A 347 -1.07 40.09 27.53
C SER A 347 -0.10 41.05 28.24
N VAL A 348 0.11 42.24 27.67
CA VAL A 348 0.94 43.30 28.27
C VAL A 348 0.11 44.32 29.06
N ASP A 349 -1.23 44.25 28.97
CA ASP A 349 -2.16 45.26 29.49
C ASP A 349 -2.48 45.12 30.99
N GLY A 350 -1.68 44.36 31.75
CA GLY A 350 -1.85 44.18 33.20
C GLY A 350 -3.06 43.33 33.63
N VAL A 351 -3.72 42.63 32.70
CA VAL A 351 -4.78 41.67 33.02
C VAL A 351 -4.18 40.46 33.73
N THR A 352 -4.67 40.14 34.92
CA THR A 352 -4.25 38.98 35.73
C THR A 352 -5.41 38.02 35.96
N ASP A 353 -5.10 36.74 36.11
CA ASP A 353 -5.99 35.68 36.56
C ASP A 353 -6.39 35.84 38.03
N ALA A 354 -7.21 34.92 38.54
CA ALA A 354 -7.70 34.91 39.92
C ALA A 354 -6.60 34.68 40.97
N THR A 355 -5.40 34.24 40.56
CA THR A 355 -4.23 34.03 41.41
C THR A 355 -3.18 35.15 41.29
N GLY A 356 -3.42 36.15 40.44
CA GLY A 356 -2.51 37.26 40.17
C GLY A 356 -1.48 37.01 39.06
N GLY A 357 -1.55 35.88 38.34
CA GLY A 357 -0.71 35.57 37.16
C GLY A 357 -1.30 36.15 35.87
N SER A 358 -0.50 36.57 34.90
CA SER A 358 -1.06 37.03 33.60
C SER A 358 -1.58 35.84 32.79
N PRO A 359 -2.78 35.90 32.18
CA PRO A 359 -3.27 34.83 31.31
C PRO A 359 -2.26 34.53 30.21
N SER A 360 -1.79 33.29 30.17
CA SER A 360 -0.83 32.80 29.17
C SER A 360 -1.37 31.61 28.39
N GLU A 361 -1.01 31.56 27.11
CA GLU A 361 -1.12 30.39 26.26
C GLU A 361 0.30 29.89 25.97
N VAL A 362 0.48 28.57 26.04
CA VAL A 362 1.70 27.90 25.60
C VAL A 362 1.35 26.98 24.44
N ILE A 363 2.10 27.10 23.35
CA ILE A 363 2.10 26.16 22.23
C ILE A 363 3.43 25.41 22.26
N THR A 364 3.38 24.07 22.28
CA THR A 364 4.56 23.21 22.15
C THR A 364 4.51 22.54 20.78
N ASP A 365 5.52 22.75 19.95
CA ASP A 365 5.67 22.09 18.65
C ASP A 365 7.08 21.49 18.50
N TYR A 366 7.27 20.67 17.46
CA TYR A 366 8.51 19.93 17.22
C TYR A 366 9.06 20.24 15.82
N VAL A 367 10.28 20.76 15.80
CA VAL A 367 10.95 21.29 14.61
C VAL A 367 12.04 20.33 14.16
N GLY A 368 11.97 19.88 12.91
CA GLY A 368 13.06 19.14 12.27
C GLY A 368 13.88 20.08 11.39
N ILE A 369 15.15 20.30 11.75
CA ILE A 369 16.07 21.11 10.93
C ILE A 369 16.53 20.27 9.75
N ARG A 370 16.18 20.69 8.53
CA ARG A 370 16.67 20.07 7.28
C ARG A 370 16.78 21.11 6.18
N ARG A 371 17.39 20.70 5.07
CA ARG A 371 17.30 21.41 3.79
C ARG A 371 16.92 20.44 2.67
N ILE A 372 15.93 20.80 1.86
CA ILE A 372 15.61 20.12 0.61
C ILE A 372 16.26 20.90 -0.53
N SER A 373 16.83 20.19 -1.51
CA SER A 373 17.48 20.82 -2.66
C SER A 373 17.37 19.93 -3.89
N VAL A 374 17.41 20.55 -5.06
CA VAL A 374 17.46 19.86 -6.35
C VAL A 374 18.68 20.36 -7.11
N ASP A 375 19.58 19.45 -7.49
CA ASP A 375 20.74 19.74 -8.34
C ASP A 375 20.82 18.72 -9.48
N GLY A 376 20.94 19.20 -10.72
CA GLY A 376 21.00 18.33 -11.90
C GLY A 376 19.83 17.36 -12.06
N GLY A 377 18.64 17.68 -11.51
CA GLY A 377 17.47 16.79 -11.50
C GLY A 377 17.48 15.74 -10.39
N VAL A 378 18.42 15.79 -9.44
CA VAL A 378 18.51 14.88 -8.29
C VAL A 378 18.00 15.59 -7.03
N VAL A 379 17.01 15.01 -6.36
CA VAL A 379 16.53 15.53 -5.07
C VAL A 379 17.47 15.07 -3.96
N SER A 380 17.86 16.01 -3.10
CA SER A 380 18.70 15.75 -1.94
C SER A 380 18.09 16.37 -0.68
N VAL A 381 18.22 15.65 0.44
CA VAL A 381 17.94 16.16 1.78
C VAL A 381 19.26 16.26 2.53
N ASN A 382 19.54 17.42 3.13
CA ASN A 382 20.78 17.69 3.87
C ASN A 382 22.06 17.44 3.02
N GLY A 383 21.98 17.76 1.72
CA GLY A 383 23.07 17.57 0.76
C GLY A 383 23.32 16.11 0.34
N ARG A 384 22.43 15.17 0.70
CA ARG A 384 22.51 13.77 0.27
C ARG A 384 21.35 13.38 -0.63
N PRO A 385 21.60 12.72 -1.78
CA PRO A 385 20.55 12.16 -2.61
C PRO A 385 19.69 11.20 -1.81
N ILE A 386 18.37 11.25 -2.02
CA ILE A 386 17.41 10.34 -1.37
C ILE A 386 16.74 9.44 -2.40
N THR A 387 16.24 8.30 -1.94
CA THR A 387 15.37 7.42 -2.75
C THR A 387 14.10 7.10 -1.97
N ILE A 388 12.96 7.42 -2.56
CA ILE A 388 11.64 7.14 -2.02
C ILE A 388 11.23 5.72 -2.38
N HIS A 389 10.94 4.92 -1.36
CA HIS A 389 10.24 3.63 -1.49
C HIS A 389 9.06 3.68 -0.53
N GLY A 390 8.05 4.42 -0.99
CA GLY A 390 6.84 4.72 -0.24
C GLY A 390 5.65 3.87 -0.64
N VAL A 391 4.52 4.18 -0.02
CA VAL A 391 3.19 3.63 -0.33
C VAL A 391 2.16 4.75 -0.37
N ASN A 392 1.16 4.61 -1.23
CA ASN A 392 -0.09 5.35 -1.15
C ASN A 392 -0.93 4.76 0.00
N ARG A 393 -1.62 5.61 0.76
CA ARG A 393 -2.39 5.18 1.92
C ARG A 393 -3.68 5.98 2.07
N HIS A 394 -4.79 5.37 1.70
CA HIS A 394 -6.12 5.84 2.10
C HIS A 394 -6.41 5.66 3.59
N ASP A 395 -7.31 6.51 4.12
CA ASP A 395 -8.01 6.24 5.38
C ASP A 395 -9.07 5.15 5.12
N SER A 396 -8.76 3.90 5.47
CA SER A 396 -9.64 2.74 5.23
C SER A 396 -9.57 1.72 6.36
N ASP A 397 -10.70 1.38 6.98
CA ASP A 397 -10.85 0.29 7.94
C ASP A 397 -12.16 -0.47 7.67
N PRO A 398 -12.14 -1.82 7.73
CA PRO A 398 -13.30 -2.61 7.35
C PRO A 398 -14.51 -2.49 8.30
N VAL A 399 -14.34 -1.90 9.49
CA VAL A 399 -15.39 -1.74 10.50
C VAL A 399 -15.75 -0.28 10.71
N THR A 400 -14.76 0.63 10.72
CA THR A 400 -14.99 2.07 10.98
C THR A 400 -15.03 2.93 9.71
N GLY A 401 -14.89 2.33 8.53
CA GLY A 401 -14.78 3.05 7.27
C GLY A 401 -13.54 3.94 7.28
N PHE A 402 -13.67 5.18 6.78
CA PHE A 402 -12.57 6.16 6.83
C PHE A 402 -12.44 6.93 8.16
N ALA A 403 -13.20 6.55 9.20
CA ALA A 403 -13.01 7.10 10.55
C ALA A 403 -11.86 6.35 11.26
N ILE A 404 -10.62 6.81 11.04
CA ILE A 404 -9.40 6.14 11.52
C ILE A 404 -8.95 6.67 12.89
N SER A 405 -8.75 5.75 13.84
CA SER A 405 -8.16 6.03 15.16
C SER A 405 -6.62 6.07 15.11
N GLN A 406 -6.01 6.67 16.13
CA GLN A 406 -4.56 6.65 16.27
C GLN A 406 -3.98 5.24 16.43
N GLU A 407 -4.71 4.33 17.09
CA GLU A 407 -4.26 2.93 17.23
C GLU A 407 -4.14 2.26 15.86
N GLN A 408 -5.15 2.40 14.99
CA GLN A 408 -5.14 1.91 13.62
C GLN A 408 -4.00 2.55 12.81
N MET A 409 -3.82 3.87 12.92
CA MET A 409 -2.70 4.56 12.26
C MET A 409 -1.34 4.03 12.72
N LEU A 410 -1.11 3.87 14.02
CA LEU A 410 0.14 3.34 14.56
C LEU A 410 0.39 1.89 14.13
N ARG A 411 -0.68 1.10 13.94
CA ARG A 411 -0.57 -0.26 13.37
C ARG A 411 -0.05 -0.22 11.94
N ASP A 412 -0.60 0.65 11.10
CA ASP A 412 -0.13 0.85 9.73
C ASP A 412 1.35 1.31 9.73
N LEU A 413 1.68 2.35 10.50
CA LEU A 413 3.05 2.90 10.55
C LEU A 413 4.09 1.89 11.07
N ARG A 414 3.72 1.04 12.02
CA ARG A 414 4.58 -0.07 12.46
C ARG A 414 4.83 -1.06 11.33
N LEU A 415 3.77 -1.56 10.69
CA LEU A 415 3.90 -2.51 9.58
C LEU A 415 4.72 -1.93 8.42
N MET A 416 4.57 -0.64 8.11
CA MET A 416 5.38 0.07 7.12
C MET A 416 6.88 0.01 7.48
N LYS A 417 7.26 0.33 8.72
CA LYS A 417 8.66 0.23 9.17
C LYS A 417 9.18 -1.19 9.18
N GLU A 418 8.35 -2.16 9.59
CA GLU A 418 8.68 -3.59 9.56
C GLU A 418 9.01 -4.11 8.14
N HIS A 419 8.53 -3.41 7.11
CA HIS A 419 8.70 -3.77 5.70
C HIS A 419 9.52 -2.75 4.91
N ASN A 420 10.40 -2.01 5.58
CA ASN A 420 11.36 -1.08 4.98
C ASN A 420 10.72 0.10 4.20
N VAL A 421 9.47 0.47 4.46
CA VAL A 421 8.84 1.66 3.86
C VAL A 421 9.42 2.93 4.50
N ASN A 422 9.81 3.92 3.68
CA ASN A 422 10.37 5.19 4.17
C ASN A 422 9.51 6.43 3.87
N ALA A 423 8.43 6.28 3.10
CA ALA A 423 7.59 7.41 2.71
C ALA A 423 6.11 7.06 2.60
N ILE A 424 5.26 8.08 2.73
CA ILE A 424 3.81 7.99 2.63
C ILE A 424 3.33 9.11 1.70
N ARG A 425 2.52 8.75 0.69
CA ARG A 425 1.65 9.70 -0.01
C ARG A 425 0.25 9.60 0.59
N THR A 426 -0.32 10.74 0.98
CA THR A 426 -1.66 10.80 1.58
C THR A 426 -2.71 10.81 0.48
N SER A 427 -2.88 9.68 -0.20
CA SER A 427 -3.84 9.50 -1.29
C SER A 427 -5.29 9.59 -0.78
N HIS A 428 -6.16 10.47 -1.31
CA HIS A 428 -5.86 11.67 -2.11
C HIS A 428 -6.41 12.91 -1.43
N TYR A 429 -6.03 13.07 -0.17
CA TYR A 429 -6.51 14.11 0.73
C TYR A 429 -5.65 14.20 1.99
N PRO A 430 -5.72 15.31 2.74
CA PRO A 430 -4.97 15.42 3.97
C PRO A 430 -5.50 14.44 5.03
N ASN A 431 -4.61 13.61 5.58
CA ASN A 431 -4.89 12.79 6.77
C ASN A 431 -5.28 13.68 7.98
N ALA A 432 -5.79 13.06 9.05
CA ALA A 432 -6.09 13.77 10.29
C ALA A 432 -4.83 14.52 10.81
N PRO A 433 -4.96 15.79 11.21
CA PRO A 433 -3.80 16.66 11.41
C PRO A 433 -2.83 16.18 12.50
N HIS A 434 -3.34 15.53 13.53
CA HIS A 434 -2.51 15.01 14.62
C HIS A 434 -1.60 13.84 14.20
N PHE A 435 -1.88 13.14 13.10
CA PHE A 435 -1.05 12.05 12.60
C PHE A 435 0.29 12.52 12.01
N TYR A 436 0.37 13.73 11.47
CA TYR A 436 1.62 14.23 10.87
C TYR A 436 2.76 14.36 11.89
N ALA A 437 2.44 14.64 13.15
CA ALA A 437 3.42 14.63 14.23
C ALA A 437 4.01 13.23 14.51
N LEU A 438 3.25 12.16 14.19
CA LEU A 438 3.74 10.78 14.24
C LEU A 438 4.68 10.50 13.07
N PHE A 439 4.36 11.00 11.86
CA PHE A 439 5.25 10.89 10.70
C PHE A 439 6.59 11.58 10.93
N ASP A 440 6.56 12.78 11.55
CA ASP A 440 7.75 13.52 11.96
C ASP A 440 8.62 12.72 12.94
N GLN A 441 7.98 12.11 13.94
CA GLN A 441 8.64 11.37 15.03
C GLN A 441 9.22 10.03 14.56
N LEU A 442 8.50 9.32 13.70
CA LEU A 442 8.87 7.99 13.22
C LEU A 442 9.80 8.04 12.00
N GLY A 443 9.97 9.22 11.39
CA GLY A 443 10.86 9.40 10.25
C GLY A 443 10.27 8.85 8.96
N PHE A 444 9.17 9.44 8.50
CA PHE A 444 8.67 9.21 7.14
C PHE A 444 8.84 10.47 6.30
N PHE A 445 9.24 10.31 5.04
CA PHE A 445 9.02 11.34 4.04
C PHE A 445 7.55 11.37 3.67
N VAL A 446 6.95 12.55 3.61
CA VAL A 446 5.52 12.69 3.32
C VAL A 446 5.34 13.52 2.05
N ILE A 447 4.51 12.99 1.16
CA ILE A 447 3.92 13.69 0.02
C ILE A 447 2.51 14.05 0.46
N ALA A 448 2.34 15.28 0.92
CA ALA A 448 1.08 15.77 1.46
C ALA A 448 0.21 16.31 0.34
N GLU A 449 -0.98 15.71 0.18
CA GLU A 449 -1.87 15.96 -0.94
C GLU A 449 -3.11 16.74 -0.51
N ALA A 450 -3.53 17.71 -1.33
CA ALA A 450 -4.78 18.41 -1.15
C ALA A 450 -5.97 17.53 -1.56
N ASP A 451 -7.14 17.77 -0.95
CA ASP A 451 -8.38 17.03 -1.21
C ASP A 451 -9.03 17.53 -2.50
N VAL A 452 -8.45 17.19 -3.65
CA VAL A 452 -8.89 17.60 -4.98
C VAL A 452 -8.77 16.41 -5.93
N GLU A 453 -9.90 15.78 -6.25
CA GLU A 453 -10.00 14.75 -7.28
C GLU A 453 -11.33 14.84 -8.04
N ALA A 454 -11.26 14.86 -9.37
CA ALA A 454 -12.41 15.00 -10.26
C ALA A 454 -12.33 13.99 -11.42
N HIS A 455 -12.04 12.74 -11.07
CA HIS A 455 -11.73 11.68 -12.02
C HIS A 455 -12.91 11.38 -12.96
N GLY A 456 -14.16 11.47 -12.50
CA GLY A 456 -15.35 11.12 -13.27
C GLY A 456 -15.60 11.89 -14.56
N ILE A 457 -14.84 12.95 -14.81
CA ILE A 457 -14.76 13.58 -16.13
C ILE A 457 -14.24 12.62 -17.21
N GLU A 458 -13.43 11.61 -16.83
CA GLU A 458 -12.98 10.54 -17.72
C GLU A 458 -14.16 9.82 -18.36
N THR A 459 -15.06 9.22 -17.57
CA THR A 459 -16.15 8.40 -18.12
C THR A 459 -17.15 9.23 -18.93
N LEU A 460 -17.27 10.53 -18.62
CA LEU A 460 -18.19 11.44 -19.27
C LEU A 460 -17.67 11.99 -20.60
N TYR A 461 -16.37 12.30 -20.70
CA TYR A 461 -15.82 13.09 -21.80
C TYR A 461 -14.61 12.45 -22.51
N LYS A 462 -14.01 11.38 -21.98
CA LYS A 462 -12.90 10.68 -22.66
C LYS A 462 -13.41 9.97 -23.92
N PRO A 463 -12.86 10.28 -25.11
CA PRO A 463 -13.29 9.64 -26.35
C PRO A 463 -13.05 8.12 -26.31
N GLN A 464 -14.08 7.34 -26.64
CA GLN A 464 -13.94 5.88 -26.74
C GLN A 464 -13.29 5.48 -28.07
N GLY A 465 -11.97 5.25 -28.04
CA GLY A 465 -11.20 4.70 -29.16
C GLY A 465 -10.88 5.71 -30.27
N GLY A 466 -9.62 6.11 -30.38
CA GLY A 466 -9.08 7.01 -31.43
C GLY A 466 -7.73 7.60 -31.02
N ASP A 467 -7.06 8.30 -31.95
CA ASP A 467 -5.86 9.11 -31.67
C ASP A 467 -6.24 10.53 -31.17
N GLU A 468 -7.41 10.69 -30.55
CA GLU A 468 -7.89 12.00 -30.12
C GLU A 468 -7.09 12.53 -28.92
N PRO A 469 -6.82 13.85 -28.88
CA PRO A 469 -6.11 14.48 -27.77
C PRO A 469 -6.74 14.24 -26.40
N ASP A 470 -5.88 13.95 -25.44
CA ASP A 470 -6.22 13.67 -24.04
C ASP A 470 -6.57 14.97 -23.27
N TRP A 471 -7.71 15.59 -23.59
CA TRP A 471 -8.16 16.89 -23.03
C TRP A 471 -9.28 16.80 -22.00
N TRP A 472 -9.90 15.62 -21.83
CA TRP A 472 -11.09 15.47 -20.99
C TRP A 472 -10.82 15.98 -19.58
N ASN A 473 -9.66 15.64 -19.00
CA ASN A 473 -9.37 15.97 -17.60
C ASN A 473 -9.25 17.49 -17.36
N GLY A 474 -8.87 18.27 -18.39
CA GLY A 474 -8.75 19.74 -18.29
C GLY A 474 -10.08 20.48 -18.09
N LEU A 475 -11.23 19.82 -18.23
CA LEU A 475 -12.55 20.47 -18.15
C LEU A 475 -12.90 21.04 -16.77
N ILE A 476 -12.35 20.48 -15.68
CA ILE A 476 -12.46 21.07 -14.33
C ILE A 476 -11.21 21.86 -13.98
N GLY A 477 -10.02 21.29 -14.18
CA GLY A 477 -8.76 21.94 -13.81
C GLY A 477 -8.52 23.30 -14.49
N ASP A 478 -9.10 23.52 -15.67
CA ASP A 478 -9.00 24.76 -16.46
C ASP A 478 -10.28 25.60 -16.51
N ASP A 479 -11.33 25.25 -15.76
CA ASP A 479 -12.54 26.06 -15.64
C ASP A 479 -12.39 27.08 -14.48
N PRO A 480 -12.46 28.40 -14.76
CA PRO A 480 -12.41 29.43 -13.74
C PRO A 480 -13.45 29.29 -12.62
N ALA A 481 -14.59 28.63 -12.87
CA ALA A 481 -15.64 28.41 -11.88
C ALA A 481 -15.17 27.54 -10.69
N PHE A 482 -14.19 26.65 -10.90
CA PHE A 482 -13.64 25.77 -9.85
C PHE A 482 -12.34 26.31 -9.23
N SER A 483 -11.76 27.37 -9.80
CA SER A 483 -10.42 27.84 -9.42
C SER A 483 -10.34 28.26 -7.94
N ASP A 484 -11.35 28.97 -7.42
CA ASP A 484 -11.35 29.37 -6.01
C ASP A 484 -11.48 28.16 -5.06
N ALA A 485 -12.28 27.15 -5.43
CA ALA A 485 -12.43 25.92 -4.66
C ALA A 485 -11.15 25.08 -4.63
N ILE A 486 -10.47 24.92 -5.77
CA ILE A 486 -9.17 24.24 -5.88
C ILE A 486 -8.12 24.95 -5.02
N VAL A 487 -8.02 26.28 -5.15
CA VAL A 487 -7.05 27.08 -4.39
C VAL A 487 -7.34 27.04 -2.89
N ASP A 488 -8.60 27.04 -2.47
CA ASP A 488 -8.98 26.95 -1.05
C ASP A 488 -8.57 25.59 -0.44
N ARG A 489 -8.88 24.48 -1.11
CA ARG A 489 -8.48 23.12 -0.70
C ARG A 489 -6.96 22.99 -0.52
N VAL A 490 -6.18 23.52 -1.48
CA VAL A 490 -4.70 23.55 -1.39
C VAL A 490 -4.22 24.45 -0.25
N LYS A 491 -4.79 25.65 -0.09
CA LYS A 491 -4.43 26.58 1.00
C LYS A 491 -4.63 25.96 2.38
N ARG A 492 -5.77 25.30 2.59
CA ARG A 492 -6.11 24.66 3.87
C ARG A 492 -5.15 23.53 4.22
N SER A 493 -4.75 22.73 3.23
CA SER A 493 -3.74 21.68 3.41
C SER A 493 -2.38 22.27 3.81
N VAL A 494 -1.86 23.20 3.00
CA VAL A 494 -0.53 23.80 3.22
C VAL A 494 -0.48 24.60 4.53
N GLU A 495 -1.45 25.47 4.81
CA GLU A 495 -1.41 26.31 6.01
C GLU A 495 -1.48 25.49 7.30
N ARG A 496 -2.21 24.37 7.30
CA ARG A 496 -2.33 23.48 8.45
C ARG A 496 -1.01 22.76 8.76
N ASP A 497 -0.34 22.26 7.72
CA ASP A 497 0.77 21.32 7.86
C ASP A 497 2.16 21.90 7.52
N LYS A 498 2.26 23.20 7.20
CA LYS A 498 3.52 23.91 6.85
C LYS A 498 4.69 23.74 7.82
N ASN A 499 4.41 23.46 9.10
CA ASN A 499 5.46 23.26 10.12
C ASN A 499 5.98 21.82 10.22
N ARG A 500 5.41 20.87 9.46
CA ARG A 500 5.76 19.44 9.57
C ARG A 500 7.08 19.13 8.86
N PRO A 501 8.11 18.63 9.57
CA PRO A 501 9.36 18.27 8.91
C PRO A 501 9.28 17.02 8.03
N SER A 502 8.31 16.14 8.24
CA SER A 502 8.10 14.97 7.37
C SER A 502 7.74 15.35 5.93
N ILE A 503 7.01 16.45 5.72
CA ILE A 503 6.52 16.85 4.40
C ILE A 503 7.66 17.39 3.56
N ILE A 504 8.00 16.69 2.48
CA ILE A 504 9.02 17.12 1.51
C ILE A 504 8.43 17.59 0.18
N ILE A 505 7.19 17.18 -0.12
CA ILE A 505 6.48 17.49 -1.36
C ILE A 505 5.04 17.88 -1.02
N TRP A 506 4.58 18.98 -1.62
CA TRP A 506 3.16 19.34 -1.70
C TRP A 506 2.59 18.84 -3.03
N SER A 507 1.58 17.97 -2.95
CA SER A 507 0.78 17.55 -4.11
C SER A 507 -0.50 18.38 -4.19
N MET A 508 -0.82 18.85 -5.39
CA MET A 508 -2.00 19.74 -5.58
C MET A 508 -3.33 18.99 -5.67
N GLY A 509 -3.32 17.66 -5.71
CA GLY A 509 -4.49 16.80 -5.87
C GLY A 509 -4.15 15.57 -6.71
N ASN A 510 -5.18 14.90 -7.21
CA ASN A 510 -5.07 13.72 -8.07
C ASN A 510 -6.07 13.82 -9.24
N GLU A 511 -5.76 13.19 -10.37
CA GLU A 511 -6.65 12.93 -11.53
C GLU A 511 -7.76 13.97 -11.80
N SER A 512 -7.40 15.26 -11.91
CA SER A 512 -8.37 16.37 -12.13
C SER A 512 -7.99 17.30 -13.29
N GLY A 513 -7.03 16.85 -14.11
CA GLY A 513 -6.45 17.60 -15.23
C GLY A 513 -5.74 18.86 -14.80
N TYR A 514 -5.25 19.65 -15.75
CA TYR A 514 -4.40 20.79 -15.45
C TYR A 514 -4.86 22.07 -16.15
N GLY A 515 -4.79 23.19 -15.42
CA GLY A 515 -5.29 24.46 -15.90
C GLY A 515 -5.22 25.57 -14.86
N CYS A 516 -6.04 26.62 -15.05
CA CYS A 516 -5.93 27.89 -14.33
C CYS A 516 -6.10 27.74 -12.82
N GLY A 517 -6.91 26.78 -12.36
CA GLY A 517 -7.08 26.50 -10.93
C GLY A 517 -5.78 25.98 -10.31
N PHE A 518 -5.13 25.02 -10.95
CA PHE A 518 -3.87 24.43 -10.49
C PHE A 518 -2.68 25.38 -10.66
N GLU A 519 -2.62 26.17 -11.74
CA GLU A 519 -1.63 27.25 -11.90
C GLU A 519 -1.69 28.24 -10.74
N ALA A 520 -2.90 28.70 -10.38
CA ALA A 520 -3.12 29.61 -9.28
C ALA A 520 -2.73 28.98 -7.92
N ALA A 521 -3.08 27.70 -7.71
CA ALA A 521 -2.74 26.96 -6.50
C ALA A 521 -1.22 26.78 -6.35
N LEU A 522 -0.53 26.31 -7.39
CA LEU A 522 0.92 26.14 -7.42
C LEU A 522 1.65 27.46 -7.19
N ALA A 523 1.24 28.53 -7.89
CA ALA A 523 1.85 29.84 -7.74
C ALA A 523 1.65 30.40 -6.32
N TRP A 524 0.49 30.14 -5.69
CA TRP A 524 0.28 30.49 -4.29
C TRP A 524 1.19 29.68 -3.36
N THR A 525 1.25 28.36 -3.52
CA THR A 525 2.08 27.46 -2.71
C THR A 525 3.54 27.85 -2.78
N LYS A 526 4.09 28.10 -3.97
CA LYS A 526 5.48 28.53 -4.16
C LYS A 526 5.82 29.87 -3.51
N ARG A 527 4.88 30.82 -3.51
CA ARG A 527 5.06 32.10 -2.78
C ARG A 527 4.99 31.91 -1.27
N ARG A 528 4.20 30.93 -0.81
CA ARG A 528 3.93 30.70 0.62
C ARG A 528 5.00 29.86 1.31
N ASP A 529 5.49 28.84 0.62
CA ASP A 529 6.47 27.86 1.11
C ASP A 529 7.40 27.43 -0.04
N PRO A 530 8.47 28.21 -0.31
CA PRO A 530 9.43 27.89 -1.36
C PRO A 530 10.40 26.76 -1.00
N ASP A 531 10.43 26.32 0.26
CA ASP A 531 11.42 25.38 0.79
C ASP A 531 11.07 23.90 0.52
N ARG A 532 9.84 23.65 0.06
CA ARG A 532 9.33 22.31 -0.30
C ARG A 532 9.06 22.20 -1.81
N LEU A 533 9.10 20.96 -2.28
CA LEU A 533 8.85 20.65 -3.68
C LEU A 533 7.36 20.66 -3.98
N THR A 534 6.98 21.02 -5.20
CA THR A 534 5.61 20.94 -5.71
C THR A 534 5.50 19.86 -6.78
N HIS A 535 4.39 19.15 -6.71
CA HIS A 535 4.06 18.02 -7.55
C HIS A 535 2.59 18.07 -7.93
N TYR A 536 2.30 17.66 -9.16
CA TYR A 536 0.95 17.34 -9.59
C TYR A 536 1.04 16.47 -10.84
N GLU A 537 0.52 15.24 -10.79
CA GLU A 537 0.67 14.29 -11.89
C GLU A 537 -0.13 14.72 -13.10
N SER A 538 -1.41 15.09 -12.93
CA SER A 538 -2.33 15.39 -14.02
C SER A 538 -1.93 16.58 -14.90
N ALA A 539 -0.84 17.28 -14.57
CA ALA A 539 -0.12 18.17 -15.48
C ALA A 539 0.32 17.51 -16.80
N ILE A 540 0.34 16.17 -16.85
CA ILE A 540 0.60 15.38 -18.06
C ILE A 540 -0.56 15.41 -19.06
N HIS A 541 -1.79 15.68 -18.62
CA HIS A 541 -2.97 15.70 -19.48
C HIS A 541 -3.04 17.05 -20.19
N GLY A 542 -3.56 17.04 -21.42
CA GLY A 542 -3.68 18.25 -22.21
C GLY A 542 -4.80 19.16 -21.70
N SER A 543 -4.73 20.43 -22.08
CA SER A 543 -5.85 21.37 -22.00
C SER A 543 -6.18 21.88 -23.40
N PRO A 544 -7.45 22.28 -23.67
CA PRO A 544 -7.78 23.12 -24.83
C PRO A 544 -6.99 24.43 -24.89
N ARG A 545 -6.42 24.88 -23.77
CA ARG A 545 -5.59 26.08 -23.64
C ARG A 545 -4.13 25.78 -23.99
N GLU A 546 -3.54 26.58 -24.87
CA GLU A 546 -2.15 26.39 -25.34
C GLU A 546 -1.09 27.07 -24.44
N ASP A 547 -1.47 28.04 -23.60
CA ASP A 547 -0.57 28.89 -22.79
C ASP A 547 -0.51 28.49 -21.30
N LEU A 548 -0.44 27.18 -21.02
CA LEU A 548 -0.32 26.64 -19.67
C LEU A 548 1.01 27.02 -18.98
N ASP A 549 0.97 27.33 -17.67
CA ASP A 549 2.15 27.69 -16.86
C ASP A 549 2.62 26.57 -15.92
N TYR A 550 3.59 25.78 -16.39
CA TYR A 550 4.24 24.73 -15.60
C TYR A 550 5.42 25.20 -14.74
N SER A 551 5.71 26.51 -14.66
CA SER A 551 6.94 27.03 -14.04
C SER A 551 7.00 26.81 -12.52
N ASN A 552 5.86 26.57 -11.87
CA ASN A 552 5.74 26.34 -10.44
C ASN A 552 5.69 24.86 -10.06
N LEU A 553 5.94 23.94 -10.99
CA LEU A 553 6.12 22.50 -10.73
C LEU A 553 7.61 22.15 -10.67
N ASP A 554 8.03 21.46 -9.62
CA ASP A 554 9.43 21.01 -9.49
C ASP A 554 9.66 19.59 -10.03
N LEU A 555 8.64 18.73 -9.92
CA LEU A 555 8.74 17.31 -10.27
C LEU A 555 8.04 17.03 -11.61
N HIS A 556 8.64 16.15 -12.41
CA HIS A 556 7.91 15.37 -13.40
C HIS A 556 7.36 14.14 -12.69
N SER A 557 6.06 13.90 -12.77
CA SER A 557 5.44 12.77 -12.10
C SER A 557 4.61 11.94 -13.03
N ARG A 558 4.55 10.64 -12.74
CA ARG A 558 3.73 9.68 -13.46
C ARG A 558 3.13 8.65 -12.54
N MET A 559 1.90 8.25 -12.88
CA MET A 559 1.31 6.99 -12.46
C MET A 559 1.69 5.89 -13.46
N TYR A 560 2.11 4.74 -12.93
CA TYR A 560 2.27 3.46 -13.65
C TYR A 560 3.16 3.43 -14.92
N PRO A 561 4.26 4.20 -15.04
CA PRO A 561 5.07 4.16 -16.25
C PRO A 561 5.81 2.82 -16.38
N SER A 562 5.92 2.33 -17.61
CA SER A 562 6.79 1.19 -17.89
C SER A 562 8.27 1.53 -17.66
N ILE A 563 9.09 0.50 -17.42
CA ILE A 563 10.56 0.67 -17.30
C ILE A 563 11.16 1.27 -18.58
N GLU A 564 10.58 0.96 -19.74
CA GLU A 564 11.01 1.55 -21.02
C GLU A 564 10.74 3.05 -21.08
N GLU A 565 9.56 3.51 -20.64
CA GLU A 565 9.23 4.94 -20.57
C GLU A 565 10.15 5.70 -19.61
N ILE A 566 10.46 5.10 -18.46
CA ILE A 566 11.44 5.65 -17.52
C ILE A 566 12.82 5.77 -18.18
N ASP A 567 13.30 4.69 -18.81
CA ASP A 567 14.60 4.69 -19.48
C ASP A 567 14.64 5.71 -20.63
N ASP A 568 13.53 5.89 -21.36
CA ASP A 568 13.39 6.88 -22.42
C ASP A 568 13.45 8.32 -21.89
N TYR A 569 12.81 8.60 -20.75
CA TYR A 569 12.90 9.92 -20.11
C TYR A 569 14.35 10.31 -19.80
N PHE A 570 15.21 9.38 -19.37
CA PHE A 570 16.60 9.69 -19.04
C PHE A 570 17.57 9.63 -20.24
N LYS A 571 17.15 9.13 -21.42
CA LYS A 571 17.99 9.15 -22.63
C LYS A 571 18.27 10.57 -23.11
N THR A 572 19.47 10.79 -23.65
CA THR A 572 19.83 12.06 -24.30
C THR A 572 18.97 12.25 -25.54
N GLY A 573 18.21 13.35 -25.61
CA GLY A 573 17.23 13.57 -26.69
C GLY A 573 16.04 12.62 -26.66
N GLY A 574 15.87 11.85 -25.58
CA GLY A 574 14.68 11.04 -25.33
C GLY A 574 13.43 11.91 -25.17
N ALA A 575 12.27 11.32 -25.44
CA ALA A 575 11.00 11.99 -25.24
C ALA A 575 10.81 12.25 -23.74
N LYS A 576 10.66 13.52 -23.37
CA LYS A 576 10.43 13.91 -21.97
C LYS A 576 8.94 13.85 -21.60
N THR A 577 8.08 13.78 -22.61
CA THR A 577 6.66 13.40 -22.54
C THR A 577 6.40 12.14 -23.41
N PRO A 578 5.63 11.15 -22.92
CA PRO A 578 5.32 9.93 -23.69
C PRO A 578 4.55 10.21 -25.00
N ARG A 579 4.83 9.42 -26.05
CA ARG A 579 4.22 9.56 -27.39
C ARG A 579 2.70 9.34 -27.46
N ARG A 580 2.09 8.74 -26.43
CA ARG A 580 0.66 8.40 -26.39
C ARG A 580 -0.25 9.60 -26.07
N HIS A 581 0.27 10.70 -25.53
CA HIS A 581 -0.48 11.93 -25.26
C HIS A 581 -0.21 12.99 -26.35
N GLN A 582 -0.35 12.60 -27.64
CA GLN A 582 -0.26 13.54 -28.75
C GLN A 582 -1.46 14.49 -28.70
N GLY A 583 -1.25 15.69 -28.16
CA GLY A 583 -2.32 16.67 -27.97
C GLY A 583 -2.10 17.62 -26.79
N VAL A 584 -1.12 17.34 -25.92
CA VAL A 584 -0.59 18.33 -24.97
C VAL A 584 -0.09 19.52 -25.78
N SER A 585 -0.17 20.73 -25.20
CA SER A 585 0.50 21.90 -25.75
C SER A 585 1.92 21.50 -26.21
N THR A 586 2.51 22.20 -27.17
CA THR A 586 3.90 21.93 -27.63
C THR A 586 4.97 22.04 -26.52
N HIS A 587 4.55 22.20 -25.26
CA HIS A 587 5.28 22.45 -24.03
C HIS A 587 4.61 21.71 -22.84
N GLY A 588 4.51 20.37 -22.83
CA GLY A 588 3.96 19.64 -21.67
C GLY A 588 4.64 19.96 -20.34
N ASP A 589 4.37 19.20 -19.27
CA ASP A 589 5.04 19.44 -17.97
C ASP A 589 6.59 19.39 -18.05
N ASP A 590 7.14 18.82 -19.12
CA ASP A 590 8.55 18.83 -19.52
C ASP A 590 9.05 20.11 -20.21
N GLY A 591 8.17 21.11 -20.39
CA GLY A 591 8.25 22.24 -21.30
C GLY A 591 9.66 22.79 -21.56
N GLN A 592 10.33 22.27 -22.61
CA GLN A 592 11.62 22.68 -23.17
C GLN A 592 12.78 22.94 -22.18
N ARG A 593 12.63 22.61 -20.89
CA ARG A 593 13.65 22.78 -19.85
C ARG A 593 14.26 21.40 -19.59
N GLY A 594 15.51 21.36 -19.16
CA GLY A 594 16.20 20.09 -18.88
C GLY A 594 15.40 19.16 -17.96
N SER A 595 15.79 17.89 -17.88
CA SER A 595 15.08 16.87 -17.07
C SER A 595 14.86 17.33 -15.63
N ARG A 596 13.59 17.44 -15.22
CA ARG A 596 13.17 17.56 -13.81
C ARG A 596 13.44 16.23 -13.08
N PRO A 597 13.54 16.23 -11.74
CA PRO A 597 13.45 14.99 -11.00
C PRO A 597 12.16 14.26 -11.32
N TYR A 598 12.26 12.95 -11.53
CA TYR A 598 11.16 12.07 -11.89
C TYR A 598 10.66 11.38 -10.61
N PHE A 599 9.39 11.58 -10.28
CA PHE A 599 8.71 10.89 -9.17
C PHE A 599 7.62 9.94 -9.70
N LEU A 600 7.52 8.73 -9.14
CA LEU A 600 6.40 7.83 -9.41
C LEU A 600 5.39 7.99 -8.27
N CYS A 601 4.40 8.88 -8.43
CA CYS A 601 3.38 9.05 -7.39
C CYS A 601 2.58 7.75 -7.18
N GLU A 602 2.48 6.91 -8.22
CA GLU A 602 1.93 5.57 -8.15
C GLU A 602 2.72 4.63 -9.05
N TYR A 603 3.10 3.45 -8.53
CA TYR A 603 3.74 2.40 -9.32
C TYR A 603 3.44 1.02 -8.73
N ALA A 604 3.75 -0.03 -9.50
CA ALA A 604 3.64 -1.42 -9.07
C ALA A 604 2.28 -1.75 -8.40
N HIS A 605 1.19 -1.59 -9.15
CA HIS A 605 -0.17 -1.82 -8.66
C HIS A 605 -0.31 -3.21 -8.00
N ALA A 606 -0.71 -3.24 -6.73
CA ALA A 606 -0.60 -4.38 -5.84
C ALA A 606 -1.86 -5.25 -5.76
N MET A 607 -2.82 -4.99 -6.65
CA MET A 607 -4.10 -5.71 -6.72
C MET A 607 -3.94 -7.23 -6.85
N GLY A 608 -4.61 -7.91 -5.92
CA GLY A 608 -4.62 -9.36 -5.84
C GLY A 608 -3.22 -9.95 -5.66
N ASN A 609 -2.84 -10.85 -6.57
CA ASN A 609 -1.55 -11.52 -6.54
C ASN A 609 -0.53 -10.73 -7.35
N GLY A 610 0.12 -9.78 -6.68
CA GLY A 610 1.11 -8.89 -7.26
C GLY A 610 1.82 -8.08 -6.18
N PRO A 611 2.55 -7.01 -6.57
CA PRO A 611 3.03 -6.73 -7.92
C PRO A 611 4.28 -7.54 -8.28
N GLY A 612 4.41 -7.94 -9.54
CA GLY A 612 5.56 -8.70 -10.07
C GLY A 612 6.81 -7.86 -10.38
N ASP A 613 6.66 -6.55 -10.56
CA ASP A 613 7.71 -5.72 -11.19
C ASP A 613 8.61 -4.96 -10.18
N LEU A 614 8.52 -5.26 -8.89
CA LEU A 614 9.20 -4.49 -7.83
C LEU A 614 10.73 -4.46 -7.99
N GLU A 615 11.33 -5.59 -8.36
CA GLU A 615 12.77 -5.66 -8.56
C GLU A 615 13.20 -4.80 -9.76
N GLU A 616 12.39 -4.72 -10.82
CA GLU A 616 12.64 -3.91 -12.00
C GLU A 616 12.66 -2.42 -11.66
N TYR A 617 11.67 -1.96 -10.91
CA TYR A 617 11.62 -0.57 -10.44
C TYR A 617 12.78 -0.27 -9.52
N PHE A 618 13.13 -1.17 -8.59
CA PHE A 618 14.32 -1.02 -7.76
C PHE A 618 15.58 -0.83 -8.63
N GLN A 619 15.78 -1.67 -9.64
CA GLN A 619 16.92 -1.52 -10.55
C GLN A 619 16.87 -0.21 -11.33
N ALA A 620 15.69 0.25 -11.76
CA ALA A 620 15.53 1.55 -12.41
C ALA A 620 15.94 2.71 -11.48
N PHE A 621 15.55 2.67 -10.20
CA PHE A 621 15.95 3.67 -9.19
C PHE A 621 17.48 3.72 -9.03
N GLN A 622 18.16 2.58 -9.16
CA GLN A 622 19.62 2.53 -9.08
C GLN A 622 20.33 2.98 -10.36
N ARG A 623 19.70 2.84 -11.52
CA ARG A 623 20.27 3.26 -12.81
C ARG A 623 20.19 4.76 -13.04
N HIS A 624 19.14 5.41 -12.55
CA HIS A 624 18.84 6.82 -12.84
C HIS A 624 18.84 7.68 -11.57
N PRO A 625 19.91 8.45 -11.29
CA PRO A 625 19.95 9.29 -10.09
C PRO A 625 18.83 10.34 -9.99
N GLY A 626 18.31 10.80 -11.13
CA GLY A 626 17.19 11.75 -11.17
C GLY A 626 15.81 11.11 -10.99
N LEU A 627 15.73 9.78 -10.91
CA LEU A 627 14.51 9.06 -10.54
C LEU A 627 14.46 8.97 -9.02
N LEU A 628 13.60 9.81 -8.43
CA LEU A 628 13.46 9.96 -6.99
C LEU A 628 13.00 8.67 -6.31
N GLY A 629 12.35 7.77 -7.04
CA GLY A 629 11.64 6.62 -6.50
C GLY A 629 10.13 6.85 -6.60
N GLY A 630 9.35 6.22 -5.73
CA GLY A 630 7.90 6.30 -5.82
C GLY A 630 7.11 5.66 -4.69
N CYS A 631 5.78 5.78 -4.79
CA CYS A 631 4.83 5.21 -3.85
C CYS A 631 4.05 4.06 -4.51
N VAL A 632 4.09 2.87 -3.90
CA VAL A 632 3.31 1.71 -4.39
C VAL A 632 1.82 1.99 -4.27
N TRP A 633 1.03 1.58 -5.26
CA TRP A 633 -0.44 1.57 -5.15
C TRP A 633 -0.94 0.17 -4.77
N GLU A 634 -1.52 -0.05 -3.59
CA GLU A 634 -1.49 0.84 -2.43
C GLU A 634 -1.32 0.08 -1.10
N TRP A 635 -1.59 0.74 0.03
CA TRP A 635 -1.33 0.13 1.34
C TRP A 635 -2.31 -1.01 1.66
N CYS A 636 -3.62 -0.82 1.56
CA CYS A 636 -4.63 -1.71 2.14
C CYS A 636 -5.83 -1.95 1.24
N ASP A 637 -6.25 -3.21 1.07
CA ASP A 637 -7.53 -3.54 0.43
C ASP A 637 -8.69 -2.83 1.15
N HIS A 638 -9.59 -2.20 0.40
CA HIS A 638 -10.77 -1.55 0.96
C HIS A 638 -11.97 -2.48 0.87
N ALA A 639 -12.35 -3.11 1.98
CA ALA A 639 -13.53 -3.97 2.04
C ALA A 639 -14.29 -3.79 3.35
N ILE A 640 -15.58 -4.11 3.37
CA ILE A 640 -16.45 -4.00 4.54
C ILE A 640 -16.58 -5.34 5.25
N ASP A 641 -16.44 -5.36 6.57
CA ASP A 641 -16.61 -6.55 7.40
C ASP A 641 -18.09 -6.97 7.50
N ALA A 642 -18.44 -8.10 6.89
CA ALA A 642 -19.78 -8.69 6.97
C ALA A 642 -19.85 -9.91 7.91
N GLY A 643 -18.91 -10.00 8.85
CA GLY A 643 -18.88 -11.04 9.86
C GLY A 643 -18.28 -12.35 9.34
N ARG A 644 -18.97 -13.47 9.57
CA ARG A 644 -18.45 -14.80 9.27
C ARG A 644 -19.52 -15.71 8.67
N THR A 645 -19.10 -16.59 7.79
CA THR A 645 -19.90 -17.72 7.31
C THR A 645 -20.22 -18.71 8.45
N ARG A 646 -21.14 -19.66 8.21
CA ARG A 646 -21.53 -20.67 9.21
C ARG A 646 -20.38 -21.59 9.65
N ASP A 647 -19.41 -21.82 8.77
CA ASP A 647 -18.18 -22.59 9.03
C ASP A 647 -17.02 -21.71 9.58
N GLY A 648 -17.28 -20.42 9.84
CA GLY A 648 -16.37 -19.54 10.56
C GLY A 648 -15.38 -18.75 9.69
N ARG A 649 -15.45 -18.84 8.36
CA ARG A 649 -14.62 -18.02 7.45
C ARG A 649 -15.04 -16.55 7.54
N LYS A 650 -14.06 -15.65 7.50
CA LYS A 650 -14.31 -14.20 7.49
C LYS A 650 -14.94 -13.80 6.16
N VAL A 651 -15.91 -12.89 6.20
CA VAL A 651 -16.57 -12.34 5.01
C VAL A 651 -16.22 -10.87 4.90
N TYR A 652 -15.65 -10.50 3.76
CA TYR A 652 -15.40 -9.12 3.36
C TYR A 652 -16.19 -8.84 2.08
N LEU A 653 -16.86 -7.70 2.05
CA LEU A 653 -17.65 -7.24 0.91
C LEU A 653 -16.94 -6.08 0.22
N TYR A 654 -16.96 -6.05 -1.10
CA TYR A 654 -16.41 -4.97 -1.92
C TYR A 654 -17.49 -4.45 -2.88
N GLY A 655 -17.12 -3.65 -3.88
CA GLY A 655 -18.07 -3.03 -4.81
C GLY A 655 -19.10 -3.98 -5.43
N GLY A 656 -20.36 -3.58 -5.37
CA GLY A 656 -21.52 -4.30 -5.89
C GLY A 656 -22.15 -5.29 -4.91
N ASP A 657 -21.48 -5.64 -3.81
CA ASP A 657 -22.03 -6.56 -2.81
C ASP A 657 -23.14 -5.95 -1.94
N HIS A 658 -23.30 -4.62 -1.96
CA HIS A 658 -24.33 -3.89 -1.22
C HIS A 658 -25.57 -3.58 -2.07
N GLY A 659 -25.57 -4.00 -3.35
CA GLY A 659 -26.64 -3.73 -4.31
C GLY A 659 -26.66 -2.30 -4.83
N GLU A 660 -25.56 -1.57 -4.66
CA GLU A 660 -25.33 -0.22 -5.12
C GLU A 660 -25.11 -0.15 -6.65
N TYR A 661 -25.34 1.02 -7.23
CA TYR A 661 -24.93 1.38 -8.60
C TYR A 661 -24.60 2.88 -8.62
N PRO A 662 -23.53 3.32 -9.29
CA PRO A 662 -22.50 2.51 -9.98
C PRO A 662 -21.57 1.76 -9.01
N HIS A 663 -20.77 0.83 -9.54
CA HIS A 663 -19.68 0.16 -8.82
C HIS A 663 -18.65 -0.50 -9.77
N GLU A 664 -17.39 -0.60 -9.33
CA GLU A 664 -16.28 -1.18 -10.10
C GLU A 664 -15.78 -2.52 -9.53
N GLY A 665 -16.61 -3.18 -8.72
CA GLY A 665 -16.35 -4.56 -8.28
C GLY A 665 -15.20 -4.64 -7.28
N ASN A 666 -14.25 -5.54 -7.53
CA ASN A 666 -13.10 -5.78 -6.65
C ASN A 666 -11.91 -4.85 -6.93
N PHE A 667 -12.07 -3.78 -7.70
CA PHE A 667 -10.97 -2.88 -8.07
C PHE A 667 -10.29 -2.25 -6.84
N CYS A 668 -11.03 -2.03 -5.76
CA CYS A 668 -10.52 -1.62 -4.45
C CYS A 668 -9.82 -2.70 -3.61
N MET A 669 -9.51 -3.87 -4.19
CA MET A 669 -8.70 -4.93 -3.57
C MET A 669 -7.23 -4.83 -4.05
N ASP A 670 -6.67 -3.64 -3.91
CA ASP A 670 -5.41 -3.16 -4.48
C ASP A 670 -4.28 -2.95 -3.45
N GLY A 671 -4.43 -3.54 -2.26
CA GLY A 671 -3.50 -3.35 -1.15
C GLY A 671 -2.30 -4.29 -1.11
N LEU A 672 -1.25 -3.84 -0.42
CA LEU A 672 -0.16 -4.66 0.09
C LEU A 672 -0.55 -5.42 1.37
N VAL A 673 -1.66 -5.06 2.02
CA VAL A 673 -2.26 -5.77 3.15
C VAL A 673 -3.75 -6.01 2.94
N TYR A 674 -4.24 -7.10 3.50
CA TYR A 674 -5.68 -7.39 3.62
C TYR A 674 -6.37 -6.31 4.47
N PRO A 675 -7.72 -6.21 4.47
CA PRO A 675 -8.44 -5.19 5.25
C PRO A 675 -8.12 -5.23 6.76
N ASP A 676 -7.81 -6.42 7.29
CA ASP A 676 -7.40 -6.64 8.67
C ASP A 676 -5.89 -6.44 8.95
N ARG A 677 -5.14 -5.86 8.01
CA ARG A 677 -3.70 -5.59 8.06
C ARG A 677 -2.80 -6.83 8.09
N ARG A 678 -3.31 -8.00 7.71
CA ARG A 678 -2.44 -9.16 7.43
C ARG A 678 -1.62 -8.88 6.15
N PRO A 679 -0.28 -9.04 6.16
CA PRO A 679 0.54 -8.82 4.96
C PRO A 679 0.21 -9.75 3.79
N HIS A 680 0.06 -9.18 2.59
CA HIS A 680 0.09 -9.95 1.34
C HIS A 680 1.49 -10.47 1.04
N SER A 681 1.60 -11.42 0.12
CA SER A 681 2.90 -11.86 -0.41
C SER A 681 3.62 -10.71 -1.14
N GLY A 682 2.88 -9.75 -1.71
CA GLY A 682 3.44 -8.50 -2.28
C GLY A 682 4.22 -7.65 -1.28
N LEU A 683 3.72 -7.49 -0.05
CA LEU A 683 4.43 -6.71 0.98
C LEU A 683 5.72 -7.40 1.46
N LYS A 684 5.71 -8.74 1.50
CA LYS A 684 6.92 -9.54 1.81
C LYS A 684 7.97 -9.38 0.70
N GLU A 685 7.53 -9.36 -0.56
CA GLU A 685 8.36 -9.07 -1.72
C GLU A 685 8.96 -7.66 -1.63
N PHE A 686 8.13 -6.64 -1.37
CA PHE A 686 8.56 -5.27 -1.17
C PHE A 686 9.64 -5.15 -0.09
N LYS A 687 9.40 -5.73 1.10
CA LYS A 687 10.37 -5.73 2.20
C LYS A 687 11.72 -6.21 1.74
N ASN A 688 11.77 -7.37 1.07
CA ASN A 688 13.06 -7.91 0.68
C ASN A 688 13.68 -7.14 -0.49
N VAL A 689 12.90 -6.64 -1.45
CA VAL A 689 13.40 -5.77 -2.52
C VAL A 689 14.06 -4.50 -1.93
N PHE A 690 13.44 -3.86 -0.96
CA PHE A 690 13.96 -2.62 -0.34
C PHE A 690 14.78 -2.85 0.93
N ARG A 691 15.38 -4.04 1.09
CA ARG A 691 16.31 -4.34 2.19
C ARG A 691 17.49 -3.34 2.23
N PRO A 692 18.00 -2.97 3.42
CA PRO A 692 18.93 -1.84 3.59
C PRO A 692 20.33 -2.07 3.01
N ALA A 693 20.71 -3.31 2.74
CA ALA A 693 21.97 -3.68 2.12
C ALA A 693 21.75 -4.78 1.10
N ARG A 694 22.52 -4.76 -0.01
CA ARG A 694 22.56 -5.90 -0.93
C ARG A 694 23.97 -6.40 -1.22
N VAL A 695 24.11 -7.69 -1.47
CA VAL A 695 25.33 -8.26 -2.04
C VAL A 695 25.52 -7.74 -3.46
N ALA A 696 26.59 -6.98 -3.67
CA ALA A 696 26.98 -6.44 -4.99
C ALA A 696 27.98 -7.35 -5.73
N GLY A 697 28.64 -8.26 -5.02
CA GLY A 697 29.55 -9.23 -5.61
C GLY A 697 30.12 -10.19 -4.58
N PHE A 698 30.59 -11.35 -5.04
CA PHE A 698 31.23 -12.37 -4.21
C PHE A 698 32.39 -13.02 -4.95
N ASP A 699 33.60 -12.90 -4.40
CA ASP A 699 34.78 -13.64 -4.83
C ASP A 699 34.96 -14.85 -3.91
N GLN A 700 34.59 -16.02 -4.43
CA GLN A 700 34.67 -17.27 -3.68
C GLN A 700 36.11 -17.70 -3.37
N ALA A 701 37.07 -17.43 -4.26
CA ALA A 701 38.45 -17.83 -4.05
C ALA A 701 39.11 -16.98 -2.95
N ALA A 702 38.81 -15.68 -2.94
CA ALA A 702 39.23 -14.78 -1.87
C ALA A 702 38.37 -14.92 -0.60
N ARG A 703 37.18 -15.52 -0.70
CA ARG A 703 36.11 -15.56 0.32
C ARG A 703 35.65 -14.15 0.72
N THR A 704 35.63 -13.25 -0.25
CA THR A 704 35.32 -11.84 -0.02
C THR A 704 33.98 -11.49 -0.63
N LEU A 705 33.08 -10.99 0.19
CA LEU A 705 31.75 -10.54 -0.18
C LEU A 705 31.72 -9.00 -0.19
N THR A 706 31.20 -8.40 -1.25
CA THR A 706 31.02 -6.96 -1.36
C THR A 706 29.57 -6.63 -1.05
N LEU A 707 29.34 -5.92 0.06
CA LEU A 707 28.03 -5.36 0.40
C LEU A 707 27.94 -3.91 -0.09
N ARG A 708 26.78 -3.56 -0.65
CA ARG A 708 26.39 -2.19 -0.95
C ARG A 708 25.32 -1.73 0.03
N SER A 709 25.53 -0.53 0.59
CA SER A 709 24.53 0.17 1.39
C SER A 709 23.50 0.85 0.49
N TYR A 710 22.23 0.71 0.86
CA TYR A 710 21.11 1.49 0.31
C TYR A 710 20.54 2.48 1.33
N MET A 711 21.21 2.65 2.48
CA MET A 711 20.92 3.74 3.42
C MET A 711 21.44 5.07 2.85
N ASP A 712 20.70 6.14 3.09
CA ASP A 712 20.97 7.52 2.64
C ASP A 712 21.80 8.30 3.67
N PHE A 713 21.59 8.07 4.97
CA PHE A 713 22.15 8.88 6.04
C PHE A 713 23.06 8.09 6.98
N VAL A 714 22.71 6.84 7.30
CA VAL A 714 23.33 6.04 8.37
C VAL A 714 24.32 5.00 7.82
N ASP A 715 25.50 4.91 8.43
CA ASP A 715 26.50 3.86 8.13
C ASP A 715 25.94 2.48 8.52
N LEU A 716 26.09 1.47 7.66
CA LEU A 716 25.50 0.15 7.90
C LEU A 716 25.99 -0.48 9.20
N SER A 717 27.25 -0.26 9.60
CA SER A 717 27.81 -0.82 10.84
C SER A 717 27.19 -0.25 12.12
N ALA A 718 26.55 0.92 12.02
CA ALA A 718 25.75 1.51 13.07
C ALA A 718 24.29 1.02 13.05
N TYR A 719 23.77 0.65 11.88
CA TYR A 719 22.36 0.28 11.70
C TYR A 719 22.07 -1.22 11.89
N LEU A 720 22.92 -2.10 11.34
CA LEU A 720 22.64 -3.54 11.28
C LEU A 720 23.83 -4.42 11.66
N SER A 721 23.52 -5.68 12.01
CA SER A 721 24.45 -6.81 12.00
C SER A 721 24.11 -7.77 10.87
N VAL A 722 25.08 -8.61 10.48
CA VAL A 722 24.92 -9.56 9.37
C VAL A 722 25.13 -10.96 9.88
N ALA A 723 24.10 -11.82 9.78
CA ALA A 723 24.24 -13.25 9.96
C ALA A 723 24.39 -13.93 8.59
N TRP A 724 25.11 -15.04 8.52
CA TRP A 724 25.21 -15.85 7.32
C TRP A 724 25.07 -17.35 7.61
N THR A 725 24.45 -18.06 6.68
CA THR A 725 24.24 -19.51 6.73
C THR A 725 24.58 -20.11 5.38
N MET A 726 25.42 -21.14 5.35
CA MET A 726 25.65 -21.95 4.16
C MET A 726 24.68 -23.14 4.16
N LEU A 727 23.92 -23.25 3.08
CA LEU A 727 22.97 -24.32 2.81
C LEU A 727 23.61 -25.27 1.79
N CYS A 728 23.57 -26.57 2.04
CA CYS A 728 23.90 -27.61 1.05
C CYS A 728 22.63 -28.39 0.75
N ASP A 729 22.20 -28.38 -0.51
CA ASP A 729 20.95 -29.01 -0.96
C ASP A 729 19.71 -28.53 -0.19
N GLY A 730 19.77 -27.29 0.30
CA GLY A 730 18.70 -26.61 1.05
C GLY A 730 18.78 -26.77 2.57
N GLU A 731 19.70 -27.60 3.08
CA GLU A 731 19.89 -27.84 4.52
C GLU A 731 21.10 -27.06 5.07
N PRO A 732 21.00 -26.44 6.26
CA PRO A 732 22.11 -25.70 6.86
C PRO A 732 23.23 -26.64 7.30
N PHE A 733 24.48 -26.29 6.97
CA PHE A 733 25.66 -27.06 7.43
C PHE A 733 26.79 -26.18 8.03
N GLN A 734 26.76 -24.86 7.83
CA GLN A 734 27.65 -23.92 8.52
C GLN A 734 26.96 -22.57 8.70
N ARG A 735 27.27 -21.85 9.79
CA ARG A 735 26.81 -20.47 10.02
C ARG A 735 27.86 -19.60 10.72
N GLY A 736 27.63 -18.29 10.69
CA GLY A 736 28.42 -17.28 11.41
C GLY A 736 27.80 -15.89 11.30
N TYR A 737 28.47 -14.88 11.85
CA TYR A 737 27.97 -13.50 11.89
C TYR A 737 29.08 -12.45 11.90
N PHE A 738 28.73 -11.23 11.49
CA PHE A 738 29.52 -10.00 11.66
C PHE A 738 28.73 -9.00 12.52
N GLY A 739 29.34 -8.48 13.57
CA GLY A 739 28.71 -7.54 14.51
C GLY A 739 28.28 -8.21 15.82
N ASP A 740 27.16 -7.76 16.37
CA ASP A 740 26.64 -8.29 17.63
C ASP A 740 26.09 -9.71 17.41
N GLY A 741 26.50 -10.63 18.29
CA GLY A 741 26.27 -12.06 18.12
C GLY A 741 24.82 -12.50 18.15
N ASP A 742 24.63 -13.74 17.72
CA ASP A 742 23.41 -14.54 17.65
C ASP A 742 22.39 -14.28 18.78
N GLY A 743 21.59 -13.22 18.66
CA GLY A 743 20.23 -13.14 19.22
C GLY A 743 19.30 -14.16 18.56
N CYS A 744 19.77 -15.40 18.34
CA CYS A 744 19.14 -16.47 17.58
C CYS A 744 18.12 -17.27 18.41
N GLY A 745 17.74 -16.80 19.60
CA GLY A 745 16.68 -17.41 20.40
C GLY A 745 15.39 -16.62 20.24
N GLU A 746 14.31 -17.31 19.85
CA GLU A 746 12.93 -16.83 19.80
C GLU A 746 12.52 -16.08 18.51
N GLY A 747 12.21 -16.82 17.42
CA GLY A 747 11.32 -16.27 16.39
C GLY A 747 11.46 -16.80 14.96
N GLY A 748 12.54 -17.50 14.61
CA GLY A 748 12.71 -18.07 13.28
C GLY A 748 12.28 -19.53 13.22
N ASP A 749 11.57 -19.93 12.16
CA ASP A 749 11.09 -21.28 11.78
C ASP A 749 12.18 -22.38 11.68
N TRP A 750 13.37 -22.13 12.23
CA TRP A 750 14.48 -23.07 12.24
C TRP A 750 14.32 -24.01 13.43
N ARG A 751 14.26 -25.32 13.15
CA ARG A 751 14.23 -26.36 14.17
C ARG A 751 15.40 -26.16 15.15
N GLU A 752 15.07 -26.07 16.45
CA GLU A 752 16.04 -25.96 17.56
C GLU A 752 17.08 -27.09 17.58
N ASP A 753 16.80 -28.21 16.91
CA ASP A 753 17.61 -29.44 16.94
C ASP A 753 18.87 -29.42 16.03
N THR A 754 19.14 -28.31 15.33
CA THR A 754 20.23 -28.19 14.32
C THR A 754 21.28 -27.11 14.66
N LEU A 755 21.47 -26.80 15.93
CA LEU A 755 22.42 -25.77 16.37
C LEU A 755 23.89 -26.16 16.07
N LEU A 756 24.38 -25.77 14.89
CA LEU A 756 25.80 -25.68 14.58
C LEU A 756 26.41 -24.50 15.35
N ASP A 757 27.63 -24.61 15.87
CA ASP A 757 28.27 -23.46 16.52
C ASP A 757 28.52 -22.33 15.48
N ALA A 758 28.03 -21.12 15.77
CA ALA A 758 28.18 -19.97 14.88
C ALA A 758 29.59 -19.36 14.98
N ILE A 759 30.21 -19.09 13.82
CA ILE A 759 31.52 -18.45 13.76
C ILE A 759 31.36 -16.93 13.93
N ASP A 760 31.91 -16.39 15.02
CA ASP A 760 32.11 -14.95 15.19
C ASP A 760 33.19 -14.46 14.21
N CYS A 761 32.77 -13.64 13.23
CA CYS A 761 33.66 -13.06 12.23
C CYS A 761 34.17 -11.66 12.61
N GLY A 762 33.87 -11.20 13.83
CA GLY A 762 34.20 -9.87 14.34
C GLY A 762 33.17 -8.80 13.95
N PRO A 763 33.49 -7.51 14.17
CA PRO A 763 32.55 -6.42 13.90
C PRO A 763 32.29 -6.24 12.40
N LEU A 764 31.10 -5.75 12.05
CA LEU A 764 30.85 -5.27 10.69
C LEU A 764 31.74 -4.04 10.42
N PRO A 765 32.54 -4.03 9.34
CA PRO A 765 33.32 -2.85 8.98
C PRO A 765 32.39 -1.68 8.66
N SER A 766 32.88 -0.46 8.82
CA SER A 766 32.16 0.75 8.40
C SER A 766 31.89 0.69 6.90
N ILE A 767 30.61 0.82 6.54
CA ILE A 767 30.15 0.89 5.15
C ILE A 767 29.32 2.17 5.06
N PRO A 768 29.88 3.23 4.44
CA PRO A 768 29.20 4.52 4.44
C PRO A 768 27.88 4.44 3.65
N PRO A 769 26.95 5.35 3.93
CA PRO A 769 25.68 5.51 3.20
C PRO A 769 25.90 5.54 1.69
N ARG A 770 25.07 4.80 0.94
CA ARG A 770 25.18 4.54 -0.51
C ARG A 770 26.53 3.96 -0.99
N GLY A 771 27.43 3.62 -0.08
CA GLY A 771 28.76 3.10 -0.36
C GLY A 771 28.83 1.58 -0.45
N GLN A 772 30.05 1.06 -0.56
CA GLN A 772 30.33 -0.37 -0.58
C GLN A 772 31.43 -0.72 0.42
N GLY A 773 31.36 -1.93 0.97
CA GLY A 773 32.37 -2.48 1.86
C GLY A 773 32.55 -3.97 1.64
N GLN A 774 33.71 -4.48 2.06
CA GLN A 774 34.07 -5.89 1.88
C GLN A 774 34.03 -6.63 3.21
N LEU A 775 33.42 -7.81 3.20
CA LEU A 775 33.41 -8.78 4.29
C LEU A 775 34.24 -9.99 3.88
N THR A 776 35.09 -10.50 4.75
CA THR A 776 35.85 -11.73 4.48
C THR A 776 35.28 -12.86 5.32
N LEU A 777 34.74 -13.88 4.66
CA LEU A 777 34.23 -15.07 5.33
C LEU A 777 35.38 -15.93 5.88
N PRO A 778 35.17 -16.64 7.00
CA PRO A 778 36.16 -17.54 7.55
C PRO A 778 36.49 -18.69 6.59
N ALA A 779 37.59 -19.41 6.85
CA ALA A 779 37.88 -20.63 6.11
C ALA A 779 36.86 -21.70 6.50
N VAL A 780 36.06 -22.13 5.53
CA VAL A 780 35.06 -23.19 5.69
C VAL A 780 35.28 -24.20 4.58
N ASP A 781 35.36 -25.47 4.94
CA ASP A 781 35.43 -26.56 3.97
C ASP A 781 34.06 -26.68 3.28
N LEU A 782 34.03 -26.41 1.98
CA LEU A 782 32.83 -26.59 1.18
C LEU A 782 32.60 -28.09 0.93
N PRO A 783 31.34 -28.54 0.89
CA PRO A 783 31.01 -29.89 0.45
C PRO A 783 31.63 -30.21 -0.92
N GLU A 784 32.11 -31.44 -1.12
CA GLU A 784 32.69 -31.88 -2.39
C GLU A 784 31.66 -31.90 -3.54
N ARG A 785 30.37 -32.06 -3.20
CA ARG A 785 29.23 -32.15 -4.12
C ARG A 785 28.00 -31.49 -3.49
N GLY A 786 27.04 -31.12 -4.34
CA GLY A 786 25.78 -30.52 -3.91
C GLY A 786 25.59 -29.09 -4.40
N LYS A 787 24.38 -28.58 -4.23
CA LYS A 787 24.01 -27.19 -4.51
C LYS A 787 24.20 -26.37 -3.24
N VAL A 788 25.27 -25.57 -3.21
CA VAL A 788 25.64 -24.78 -2.04
C VAL A 788 25.20 -23.33 -2.20
N THR A 789 24.43 -22.79 -1.26
CA THR A 789 23.94 -21.41 -1.26
C THR A 789 24.31 -20.72 0.05
N LEU A 790 24.92 -19.55 -0.04
CA LEU A 790 25.21 -18.66 1.08
C LEU A 790 24.02 -17.72 1.27
N LEU A 791 23.28 -17.86 2.35
CA LEU A 791 22.20 -16.98 2.78
C LEU A 791 22.77 -15.93 3.75
N LEU A 792 22.55 -14.64 3.51
CA LEU A 792 22.90 -13.54 4.41
C LEU A 792 21.63 -12.89 4.93
N THR A 793 21.47 -12.78 6.24
CA THR A 793 20.34 -12.12 6.90
C THR A 793 20.80 -10.86 7.61
N TYR A 794 20.05 -9.77 7.43
CA TYR A 794 20.32 -8.48 8.02
C TYR A 794 19.45 -8.24 9.25
N ARG A 795 20.05 -7.86 10.38
CA ARG A 795 19.31 -7.65 11.63
C ARG A 795 19.56 -6.27 12.22
N LEU A 796 18.51 -5.64 12.72
CA LEU A 796 18.60 -4.32 13.34
C LEU A 796 19.52 -4.36 14.58
N LYS A 797 20.52 -3.50 14.62
CA LYS A 797 21.55 -3.51 15.68
C LYS A 797 21.04 -2.94 17.00
N SER A 798 20.13 -1.97 16.96
CA SER A 798 19.58 -1.32 18.15
C SER A 798 18.13 -0.95 17.90
N ALA A 799 17.29 -1.19 18.90
CA ALA A 799 15.88 -0.85 18.83
C ALA A 799 15.67 0.63 18.47
N ASP A 800 14.67 0.89 17.64
CA ASP A 800 14.15 2.23 17.40
C ASP A 800 12.79 2.44 18.11
N ALA A 801 12.01 3.44 17.71
CA ALA A 801 10.72 3.73 18.33
C ALA A 801 9.67 2.62 18.15
N LEU A 802 9.80 1.76 17.15
CA LEU A 802 8.82 0.74 16.77
C LEU A 802 9.41 -0.67 16.69
N LEU A 803 10.64 -0.80 16.21
CA LEU A 803 11.29 -2.07 15.92
C LEU A 803 12.26 -2.47 17.05
N PRO A 804 12.21 -3.72 17.52
CA PRO A 804 13.14 -4.21 18.54
C PRO A 804 14.53 -4.48 17.98
N THR A 805 15.55 -4.48 18.85
CA THR A 805 16.88 -4.99 18.51
C THR A 805 16.78 -6.42 17.98
N GLY A 806 17.53 -6.74 16.93
CA GLY A 806 17.55 -8.06 16.29
C GLY A 806 16.44 -8.27 15.25
N PHE A 807 15.57 -7.28 15.02
CA PHE A 807 14.51 -7.36 14.01
C PHE A 807 15.07 -7.70 12.61
N ASP A 808 14.40 -8.61 11.90
CA ASP A 808 14.78 -9.04 10.55
C ASP A 808 14.51 -7.94 9.52
N LEU A 809 15.56 -7.47 8.84
CA LEU A 809 15.50 -6.41 7.84
C LEU A 809 15.46 -6.93 6.40
N GLY A 810 15.55 -8.27 6.23
CA GLY A 810 15.62 -8.94 4.94
C GLY A 810 16.91 -9.73 4.75
N PHE A 811 17.08 -10.32 3.57
CA PHE A 811 18.17 -11.23 3.27
C PHE A 811 18.63 -11.18 1.81
N ASP A 812 19.85 -11.64 1.59
CA ASP A 812 20.41 -11.99 0.29
C ASP A 812 20.75 -13.48 0.24
N GLN A 813 20.85 -14.01 -0.98
CA GLN A 813 21.39 -15.34 -1.19
C GLN A 813 22.32 -15.38 -2.40
N VAL A 814 23.42 -16.11 -2.27
CA VAL A 814 24.47 -16.23 -3.30
C VAL A 814 24.77 -17.70 -3.52
N ASP A 815 24.74 -18.11 -4.78
CA ASP A 815 25.09 -19.48 -5.18
C ASP A 815 26.62 -19.67 -5.25
N LEU A 816 27.15 -20.69 -4.56
CA LEU A 816 28.58 -21.00 -4.52
C LEU A 816 28.98 -22.03 -5.61
N ALA A 817 30.06 -21.80 -6.33
CA ALA A 817 30.58 -22.74 -7.30
C ALA A 817 31.18 -23.98 -6.60
N VAL A 818 30.55 -25.14 -6.81
CA VAL A 818 31.03 -26.46 -6.37
C VAL A 818 31.03 -27.38 -7.59
N GLU A 819 32.05 -28.23 -7.72
CA GLU A 819 32.16 -29.15 -8.85
C GLU A 819 30.98 -30.15 -8.82
N GLY A 820 30.23 -30.26 -9.92
CA GLY A 820 29.02 -31.08 -9.95
C GLY A 820 27.88 -30.53 -9.08
N ARG A 821 27.53 -29.25 -9.25
CA ARG A 821 26.42 -28.52 -8.59
C ARG A 821 25.03 -29.07 -8.95
N THR A 822 24.79 -30.33 -8.64
CA THR A 822 23.48 -30.99 -8.68
C THR A 822 23.05 -31.22 -7.25
N ASN A 823 21.77 -31.00 -6.96
CA ASN A 823 21.22 -31.39 -5.67
C ASN A 823 21.41 -32.91 -5.46
N GLN A 824 22.10 -33.32 -4.39
CA GLN A 824 22.46 -34.74 -4.23
C GLN A 824 21.26 -35.62 -3.87
N VAL A 825 20.22 -35.04 -3.26
CA VAL A 825 18.94 -35.73 -3.09
C VAL A 825 18.33 -36.03 -4.45
N VAL A 826 18.28 -35.03 -5.35
CA VAL A 826 17.81 -35.21 -6.73
C VAL A 826 18.68 -36.24 -7.47
N ALA A 827 20.01 -36.14 -7.40
CA ALA A 827 20.91 -37.08 -8.08
C ALA A 827 20.67 -38.53 -7.62
N THR A 828 20.51 -38.74 -6.31
CA THR A 828 20.22 -40.06 -5.73
C THR A 828 18.85 -40.59 -6.16
N LEU A 829 17.84 -39.72 -6.21
CA LEU A 829 16.49 -40.09 -6.65
C LEU A 829 16.43 -40.36 -8.16
N LEU A 830 17.16 -39.61 -8.99
CA LEU A 830 17.27 -39.84 -10.42
C LEU A 830 17.88 -41.19 -10.76
N ASP A 831 18.86 -41.67 -9.98
CA ASP A 831 19.41 -43.01 -10.17
C ASP A 831 18.36 -44.12 -9.95
N ARG A 832 17.36 -43.89 -9.09
CA ARG A 832 16.20 -44.80 -8.92
C ARG A 832 15.24 -44.77 -10.11
N CYS A 833 15.27 -43.71 -10.91
CA CYS A 833 14.44 -43.57 -12.12
C CYS A 833 15.11 -44.20 -13.37
N ARG A 834 16.38 -44.60 -13.28
CA ARG A 834 17.10 -45.19 -14.42
C ARG A 834 16.77 -46.67 -14.61
N PRO A 835 16.55 -47.13 -15.85
CA PRO A 835 16.46 -48.56 -16.17
C PRO A 835 17.75 -49.30 -15.76
N THR A 836 17.62 -50.39 -15.00
CA THR A 836 18.76 -51.24 -14.61
C THR A 836 18.80 -52.50 -15.49
N ALA A 837 19.99 -53.05 -15.74
CA ALA A 837 20.12 -54.26 -16.55
C ALA A 837 19.53 -55.49 -15.83
N VAL A 838 18.80 -56.33 -16.57
CA VAL A 838 18.19 -57.56 -16.04
C VAL A 838 19.27 -58.46 -15.41
N GLY A 839 19.13 -58.76 -14.11
CA GLY A 839 19.99 -59.71 -13.39
C GLY A 839 21.17 -59.12 -12.59
N GLN A 840 21.34 -57.80 -12.51
CA GLN A 840 22.26 -57.19 -11.52
C GLN A 840 21.53 -56.90 -10.19
N PRO A 841 22.09 -57.27 -9.02
CA PRO A 841 21.54 -56.86 -7.75
C PRO A 841 21.66 -55.34 -7.59
N ASN A 842 20.55 -54.68 -7.24
CA ASN A 842 20.53 -53.26 -6.93
C ASN A 842 21.48 -53.01 -5.75
N ARG A 843 22.61 -52.31 -5.97
CA ARG A 843 23.52 -51.89 -4.89
C ARG A 843 22.98 -50.64 -4.21
N LEU A 844 21.78 -50.71 -3.64
CA LEU A 844 21.25 -49.65 -2.78
C LEU A 844 20.62 -50.31 -1.55
N ILE A 845 21.23 -50.04 -0.41
CA ILE A 845 20.86 -50.51 0.92
C ILE A 845 19.79 -49.54 1.46
N ASP A 846 18.67 -50.08 1.91
CA ASP A 846 17.63 -49.33 2.62
C ASP A 846 18.19 -48.78 3.95
N ALA A 847 17.80 -47.55 4.32
CA ALA A 847 18.16 -46.92 5.59
C ALA A 847 17.64 -47.69 6.82
N GLY A 848 16.76 -48.68 6.63
CA GLY A 848 16.23 -49.58 7.66
C GLY A 848 16.88 -50.96 7.77
N GLY A 849 17.93 -51.27 7.01
CA GLY A 849 18.73 -52.49 7.23
C GLY A 849 17.94 -53.81 7.32
N SER A 850 17.07 -54.13 6.35
CA SER A 850 16.67 -55.52 6.11
C SER A 850 16.10 -55.78 4.69
N ARG A 851 16.71 -56.78 4.03
CA ARG A 851 16.44 -57.41 2.70
C ARG A 851 16.95 -56.71 1.42
N PRO A 852 17.60 -57.46 0.50
CA PRO A 852 17.83 -56.99 -0.87
C PRO A 852 16.50 -56.84 -1.60
N LEU A 853 16.32 -55.74 -2.35
CA LEU A 853 15.26 -55.65 -3.36
C LEU A 853 15.50 -56.75 -4.40
N GLY A 854 14.67 -57.81 -4.36
CA GLY A 854 14.69 -58.86 -5.38
C GLY A 854 14.43 -58.26 -6.75
N GLY A 855 15.13 -58.74 -7.78
CA GLY A 855 14.84 -58.37 -9.17
C GLY A 855 13.40 -58.77 -9.49
N GLY A 856 12.54 -57.78 -9.71
CA GLY A 856 11.14 -57.99 -10.09
C GLY A 856 11.02 -58.64 -11.46
N ASP A 857 9.91 -59.32 -11.70
CA ASP A 857 9.54 -59.82 -13.02
C ASP A 857 9.40 -58.67 -14.02
N ALA A 858 9.66 -58.94 -15.30
CA ALA A 858 9.52 -57.92 -16.35
C ALA A 858 8.07 -57.40 -16.42
N PRO A 859 7.83 -56.08 -16.53
CA PRO A 859 6.50 -55.52 -16.65
C PRO A 859 5.74 -56.11 -17.84
N THR A 860 4.43 -56.29 -17.66
CA THR A 860 3.52 -56.76 -18.71
C THR A 860 2.74 -55.59 -19.31
N ILE A 861 2.44 -55.69 -20.61
CA ILE A 861 1.62 -54.72 -21.33
C ILE A 861 0.30 -55.40 -21.69
N SER A 862 -0.82 -54.76 -21.35
CA SER A 862 -2.15 -55.15 -21.82
C SER A 862 -2.84 -53.97 -22.47
N GLU A 863 -3.55 -54.21 -23.58
CA GLU A 863 -4.13 -53.14 -24.40
C GLU A 863 -5.56 -53.46 -24.80
N SER A 864 -6.40 -52.43 -24.79
CA SER A 864 -7.76 -52.43 -25.33
C SER A 864 -7.88 -51.34 -26.41
N SER A 865 -9.06 -51.17 -27.00
CA SER A 865 -9.30 -50.09 -27.97
C SER A 865 -9.09 -48.69 -27.37
N ALA A 866 -9.31 -48.51 -26.06
CA ALA A 866 -9.28 -47.21 -25.39
C ALA A 866 -8.13 -47.03 -24.39
N LEU A 867 -7.57 -48.12 -23.85
CA LEU A 867 -6.60 -48.07 -22.75
C LEU A 867 -5.37 -48.93 -23.05
N LEU A 868 -4.21 -48.47 -22.58
CA LEU A 868 -2.94 -49.22 -22.58
C LEU A 868 -2.43 -49.29 -21.14
N ALA A 869 -2.40 -50.48 -20.55
CA ALA A 869 -1.94 -50.72 -19.19
C ALA A 869 -0.54 -51.34 -19.18
N VAL A 870 0.31 -50.82 -18.31
CA VAL A 870 1.64 -51.36 -18.00
C VAL A 870 1.63 -51.77 -16.53
N GLU A 871 1.93 -53.03 -16.26
CA GLU A 871 1.79 -53.67 -14.95
C GLU A 871 3.12 -54.29 -14.52
N GLY A 872 3.65 -53.85 -13.38
CA GLY A 872 4.76 -54.49 -12.69
C GLY A 872 4.28 -55.32 -11.49
N THR A 873 5.19 -55.69 -10.59
CA THR A 873 4.87 -56.55 -9.44
C THR A 873 3.86 -55.90 -8.48
N ASP A 874 4.12 -54.67 -8.05
CA ASP A 874 3.32 -53.95 -7.04
C ASP A 874 2.74 -52.63 -7.56
N TRP A 875 2.76 -52.40 -8.87
CA TRP A 875 2.33 -51.14 -9.47
C TRP A 875 1.67 -51.34 -10.82
N ARG A 876 0.77 -50.42 -11.17
CA ARG A 876 0.04 -50.41 -12.44
C ARG A 876 -0.16 -48.98 -12.91
N THR A 877 0.24 -48.69 -14.15
CA THR A 877 -0.05 -47.42 -14.82
C THR A 877 -0.90 -47.69 -16.05
N VAL A 878 -2.04 -47.04 -16.15
CA VAL A 878 -2.96 -47.15 -17.29
C VAL A 878 -2.97 -45.83 -18.05
N PHE A 879 -2.64 -45.86 -19.34
CA PHE A 879 -2.71 -44.73 -20.26
C PHE A 879 -4.03 -44.73 -21.02
N ASP A 880 -4.64 -43.56 -21.20
CA ASP A 880 -5.77 -43.38 -22.11
C ASP A 880 -5.28 -43.14 -23.52
N LYS A 881 -5.63 -44.02 -24.46
CA LYS A 881 -5.20 -43.92 -25.87
C LYS A 881 -5.79 -42.70 -26.60
N ARG A 882 -6.81 -42.04 -26.04
CA ARG A 882 -7.45 -40.84 -26.59
C ARG A 882 -6.71 -39.57 -26.19
N THR A 883 -6.09 -39.54 -25.02
CA THR A 883 -5.34 -38.37 -24.53
C THR A 883 -3.83 -38.54 -24.66
N GLY A 884 -3.33 -39.77 -24.53
CA GLY A 884 -1.90 -40.11 -24.52
C GLY A 884 -1.24 -39.96 -23.14
N LEU A 885 -2.04 -39.74 -22.10
CA LEU A 885 -1.63 -39.47 -20.72
C LEU A 885 -2.07 -40.60 -19.76
N PRO A 886 -1.44 -40.72 -18.57
CA PRO A 886 -1.92 -41.61 -17.51
C PRO A 886 -3.36 -41.31 -17.08
N ALA A 887 -4.24 -42.30 -17.22
CA ALA A 887 -5.60 -42.30 -16.72
C ALA A 887 -5.69 -42.76 -15.25
N SER A 888 -4.83 -43.69 -14.85
CA SER A 888 -4.68 -44.12 -13.46
C SER A 888 -3.24 -44.56 -13.17
N MET A 889 -2.82 -44.38 -11.93
CA MET A 889 -1.57 -44.88 -11.39
C MET A 889 -1.87 -45.51 -10.03
N ASP A 890 -1.50 -46.76 -9.85
CA ASP A 890 -1.64 -47.52 -8.62
C ASP A 890 -0.26 -48.05 -8.20
N TYR A 891 0.05 -48.00 -6.91
CA TYR A 891 1.31 -48.46 -6.33
C TYR A 891 1.05 -49.06 -4.94
N ALA A 892 1.60 -50.23 -4.65
CA ALA A 892 1.38 -50.99 -3.41
C ALA A 892 -0.12 -51.12 -3.03
N CYS A 893 -0.97 -51.42 -4.03
CA CYS A 893 -2.43 -51.48 -3.89
C CYS A 893 -3.11 -50.18 -3.42
N ARG A 894 -2.43 -49.04 -3.54
CA ARG A 894 -2.96 -47.70 -3.29
C ARG A 894 -3.03 -46.90 -4.59
N ARG A 895 -4.06 -46.08 -4.72
CA ARG A 895 -4.24 -45.19 -5.86
C ARG A 895 -3.40 -43.92 -5.67
N LEU A 896 -2.78 -43.44 -6.74
CA LEU A 896 -2.03 -42.18 -6.77
C LEU A 896 -2.78 -41.07 -7.52
N LEU A 897 -3.69 -41.45 -8.43
CA LEU A 897 -4.50 -40.54 -9.22
C LEU A 897 -5.98 -40.85 -9.03
N ASP A 898 -6.74 -39.92 -8.45
CA ASP A 898 -8.20 -39.99 -8.33
C ASP A 898 -8.91 -39.74 -9.66
N ARG A 899 -8.29 -38.93 -10.51
CA ARG A 899 -8.75 -38.60 -11.87
C ARG A 899 -7.57 -38.65 -12.85
N PRO A 900 -7.85 -38.83 -14.16
CA PRO A 900 -6.81 -38.81 -15.20
C PRO A 900 -5.91 -37.57 -15.12
N MET A 901 -4.63 -37.76 -15.41
CA MET A 901 -3.65 -36.68 -15.55
C MET A 901 -3.96 -35.82 -16.77
N GLU A 902 -3.68 -34.52 -16.67
CA GLU A 902 -3.94 -33.55 -17.73
C GLU A 902 -2.68 -32.76 -18.10
N VAL A 903 -2.58 -32.32 -19.36
CA VAL A 903 -1.66 -31.23 -19.73
C VAL A 903 -2.34 -29.93 -19.34
N ASN A 904 -1.66 -29.12 -18.54
CA ASN A 904 -2.19 -27.86 -18.05
C ASN A 904 -1.57 -26.68 -18.77
N VAL A 905 -2.42 -25.80 -19.29
CA VAL A 905 -2.03 -24.51 -19.88
C VAL A 905 -2.84 -23.33 -19.36
N TRP A 906 -3.79 -23.58 -18.47
CA TRP A 906 -4.62 -22.55 -17.86
C TRP A 906 -4.11 -22.23 -16.46
N ARG A 907 -4.26 -20.97 -16.05
CA ARG A 907 -4.22 -20.54 -14.65
C ARG A 907 -5.48 -19.76 -14.37
N ALA A 908 -5.98 -19.80 -13.14
CA ALA A 908 -7.07 -18.90 -12.76
C ALA A 908 -6.57 -17.45 -12.92
N PRO A 909 -7.15 -16.63 -13.82
CA PRO A 909 -6.60 -15.32 -14.13
C PRO A 909 -6.46 -14.48 -12.87
N THR A 910 -5.30 -13.87 -12.70
CA THR A 910 -5.07 -12.87 -11.66
C THR A 910 -5.73 -11.55 -12.05
N ASP A 911 -5.89 -10.63 -11.10
CA ASP A 911 -6.38 -9.28 -11.42
C ASP A 911 -5.48 -8.57 -12.45
N ASN A 912 -4.16 -8.81 -12.40
CA ASN A 912 -3.17 -8.32 -13.37
C ASN A 912 -3.31 -8.95 -14.77
N ASP A 913 -4.04 -10.07 -14.92
CA ASP A 913 -4.32 -10.67 -16.21
C ASP A 913 -5.49 -9.96 -16.94
N ALA A 914 -6.04 -8.85 -16.41
CA ALA A 914 -7.21 -8.15 -16.94
C ALA A 914 -7.16 -7.89 -18.46
N LEU A 915 -6.00 -7.46 -18.97
CA LEU A 915 -5.79 -7.13 -20.39
C LEU A 915 -5.62 -8.37 -21.30
N VAL A 916 -5.12 -9.49 -20.76
CA VAL A 916 -4.77 -10.69 -21.54
C VAL A 916 -5.77 -11.84 -21.38
N LYS A 917 -6.54 -11.88 -20.29
CA LYS A 917 -7.48 -12.99 -19.98
C LYS A 917 -8.48 -13.26 -21.10
N GLU A 918 -8.98 -12.22 -21.76
CA GLU A 918 -9.89 -12.36 -22.90
C GLU A 918 -9.19 -12.94 -24.14
N GLN A 919 -7.91 -12.62 -24.35
CA GLN A 919 -7.11 -13.21 -25.41
C GLN A 919 -6.89 -14.71 -25.16
N TRP A 920 -6.60 -15.11 -23.92
CA TRP A 920 -6.46 -16.51 -23.54
C TRP A 920 -7.77 -17.31 -23.66
N ARG A 921 -8.91 -16.71 -23.27
CA ARG A 921 -10.24 -17.31 -23.46
C ARG A 921 -10.57 -17.49 -24.95
N ARG A 922 -10.24 -16.51 -25.80
CA ARG A 922 -10.38 -16.64 -27.27
C ARG A 922 -9.45 -17.70 -27.85
N ALA A 923 -8.26 -17.87 -27.27
CA ALA A 923 -7.32 -18.93 -27.60
C ALA A 923 -7.74 -20.32 -27.07
N GLY A 924 -8.83 -20.39 -26.29
CA GLY A 924 -9.41 -21.64 -25.77
C GLY A 924 -8.59 -22.31 -24.67
N TYR A 925 -7.69 -21.59 -24.00
CA TYR A 925 -6.80 -22.16 -22.98
C TYR A 925 -7.55 -22.70 -21.76
N ASP A 926 -8.65 -22.06 -21.39
CA ASP A 926 -9.59 -22.48 -20.34
C ASP A 926 -10.30 -23.81 -20.64
N ARG A 927 -10.25 -24.27 -21.90
CA ARG A 927 -10.92 -25.48 -22.39
C ARG A 927 -9.96 -26.41 -23.15
N ALA A 928 -8.65 -26.19 -22.99
CA ALA A 928 -7.64 -26.95 -23.68
C ALA A 928 -7.53 -28.38 -23.11
N TYR A 929 -7.35 -29.36 -23.98
CA TYR A 929 -7.14 -30.75 -23.60
C TYR A 929 -6.20 -31.46 -24.56
N ALA A 930 -5.58 -32.53 -24.08
CA ALA A 930 -4.71 -33.38 -24.89
C ALA A 930 -5.52 -34.38 -25.72
N ARG A 931 -5.18 -34.49 -27.01
CA ARG A 931 -5.71 -35.50 -27.93
C ARG A 931 -4.56 -36.28 -28.55
N ALA A 932 -4.49 -37.58 -28.28
CA ALA A 932 -3.53 -38.47 -28.90
C ALA A 932 -3.91 -38.81 -30.35
N LEU A 933 -2.90 -38.81 -31.21
CA LEU A 933 -2.92 -39.30 -32.58
C LEU A 933 -2.50 -40.77 -32.66
N GLY A 934 -1.69 -41.22 -31.70
CA GLY A 934 -1.22 -42.58 -31.58
C GLY A 934 -0.38 -42.74 -30.32
N ILE A 935 -0.44 -43.95 -29.76
CA ILE A 935 0.33 -44.37 -28.61
C ILE A 935 0.89 -45.75 -28.91
N GLU A 936 2.18 -45.93 -28.65
CA GLU A 936 2.91 -47.17 -28.90
C GLU A 936 3.73 -47.51 -27.66
N ALA A 937 3.73 -48.77 -27.23
CA ALA A 937 4.52 -49.23 -26.10
C ALA A 937 5.52 -50.31 -26.54
N ILE A 938 6.76 -50.19 -26.09
CA ILE A 938 7.86 -51.10 -26.42
C ILE A 938 8.56 -51.50 -25.13
N VAL A 939 8.77 -52.80 -24.93
CA VAL A 939 9.57 -53.32 -23.82
C VAL A 939 11.03 -53.39 -24.25
N ASP A 940 11.92 -52.76 -23.49
CA ASP A 940 13.36 -52.96 -23.63
C ASP A 940 13.75 -54.30 -22.98
N GLN A 941 14.05 -55.30 -23.81
CA GLN A 941 14.43 -56.63 -23.33
C GLN A 941 15.76 -56.67 -22.55
N ARG A 942 16.58 -55.62 -22.60
CA ARG A 942 17.86 -55.55 -21.87
C ARG A 942 17.71 -55.04 -20.44
N THR A 943 16.77 -54.12 -20.23
CA THR A 943 16.57 -53.43 -18.95
C THR A 943 15.24 -53.78 -18.28
N GLY A 944 14.31 -54.40 -19.01
CA GLY A 944 12.94 -54.63 -18.54
C GLY A 944 12.10 -53.35 -18.42
N ALA A 945 12.60 -52.20 -18.87
CA ALA A 945 11.82 -50.96 -18.88
C ALA A 945 10.81 -50.94 -20.04
N VAL A 946 9.69 -50.26 -19.84
CA VAL A 946 8.67 -50.04 -20.88
C VAL A 946 8.71 -48.60 -21.32
N SER A 947 8.96 -48.37 -22.61
CA SER A 947 8.85 -47.05 -23.24
C SER A 947 7.48 -46.91 -23.88
N VAL A 948 6.71 -45.91 -23.48
CA VAL A 948 5.41 -45.56 -24.07
C VAL A 948 5.56 -44.23 -24.81
N SER A 949 5.42 -44.24 -26.12
CA SER A 949 5.56 -43.06 -26.96
C SER A 949 4.19 -42.58 -27.44
N SER A 950 3.82 -41.37 -27.04
CA SER A 950 2.53 -40.73 -27.33
C SER A 950 2.71 -39.51 -28.23
N ARG A 951 2.14 -39.58 -29.44
CA ARG A 951 2.00 -38.41 -30.34
C ARG A 951 0.68 -37.72 -30.05
N MET A 952 0.72 -36.48 -29.58
CA MET A 952 -0.46 -35.75 -29.10
C MET A 952 -0.57 -34.37 -29.76
N LEU A 953 -1.80 -33.84 -29.76
CA LEU A 953 -2.12 -32.45 -30.02
C LEU A 953 -2.70 -31.84 -28.74
N LEU A 954 -2.31 -30.61 -28.42
CA LEU A 954 -3.05 -29.78 -27.49
C LEU A 954 -4.10 -29.01 -28.30
N VAL A 955 -5.38 -29.19 -27.96
CA VAL A 955 -6.51 -28.66 -28.74
C VAL A 955 -7.55 -28.05 -27.81
N ALA A 956 -8.39 -27.16 -28.34
CA ALA A 956 -9.64 -26.76 -27.72
C ALA A 956 -10.76 -26.82 -28.79
N PRO A 957 -12.05 -26.86 -28.41
CA PRO A 957 -13.14 -26.79 -29.37
C PRO A 957 -13.04 -25.55 -30.26
N VAL A 958 -13.54 -25.64 -31.49
CA VAL A 958 -13.69 -24.54 -32.49
C VAL A 958 -12.42 -23.86 -33.02
N ILE A 959 -11.22 -24.26 -32.58
CA ILE A 959 -9.94 -23.67 -33.00
C ILE A 959 -8.97 -24.70 -33.62
N GLN A 960 -7.91 -24.23 -34.29
CA GLN A 960 -6.79 -25.04 -34.72
C GLN A 960 -5.97 -25.57 -33.52
N PRO A 961 -5.15 -26.64 -33.68
CA PRO A 961 -4.31 -27.14 -32.59
C PRO A 961 -3.36 -26.08 -32.03
N ILE A 962 -3.31 -25.95 -30.71
CA ILE A 962 -2.48 -25.00 -29.97
C ILE A 962 -1.01 -25.44 -30.00
N ALA A 963 -0.76 -26.74 -29.82
CA ALA A 963 0.58 -27.31 -29.84
C ALA A 963 0.59 -28.75 -30.32
N ARG A 964 1.73 -29.18 -30.87
CA ARG A 964 2.06 -30.58 -31.16
C ARG A 964 3.02 -31.09 -30.10
N ILE A 965 2.75 -32.26 -29.56
CA ILE A 965 3.49 -32.82 -28.43
C ILE A 965 3.93 -34.24 -28.76
N GLN A 966 5.22 -34.52 -28.59
CA GLN A 966 5.78 -35.87 -28.55
C GLN A 966 6.14 -36.17 -27.10
N ALA A 967 5.35 -37.02 -26.42
CA ALA A 967 5.58 -37.42 -25.04
C ALA A 967 6.12 -38.85 -25.00
N ASP A 968 7.36 -38.99 -24.54
CA ASP A 968 8.02 -40.28 -24.36
C ASP A 968 8.06 -40.59 -22.85
N TRP A 969 7.30 -41.60 -22.45
CA TRP A 969 7.24 -42.10 -21.08
C TRP A 969 8.15 -43.32 -20.94
N THR A 970 8.88 -43.43 -19.83
CA THR A 970 9.68 -44.61 -19.50
C THR A 970 9.27 -45.12 -18.12
N LEU A 971 8.78 -46.36 -18.05
CA LEU A 971 8.46 -47.05 -16.81
C LEU A 971 9.55 -48.07 -16.49
N THR A 972 10.14 -47.95 -15.31
CA THR A 972 11.09 -48.92 -14.78
C THR A 972 10.37 -50.14 -14.19
N ALA A 973 11.09 -51.25 -13.97
CA ALA A 973 10.52 -52.43 -13.30
C ALA A 973 10.00 -52.12 -11.88
N GLN A 974 10.53 -51.07 -11.23
CA GLN A 974 10.15 -50.63 -9.89
C GLN A 974 9.00 -49.60 -9.87
N GLY A 975 8.48 -49.20 -11.04
CA GLY A 975 7.30 -48.32 -11.13
C GLY A 975 7.61 -46.82 -11.14
N ALA A 976 8.90 -46.43 -11.20
CA ALA A 976 9.25 -45.04 -11.50
C ALA A 976 8.86 -44.69 -12.93
N LEU A 977 8.16 -43.56 -13.10
CA LEU A 977 7.65 -43.06 -14.38
C LEU A 977 8.43 -41.80 -14.77
N SER A 978 9.19 -41.87 -15.85
CA SER A 978 9.95 -40.73 -16.39
C SER A 978 9.29 -40.21 -17.66
N LEU A 979 9.35 -38.90 -17.89
CA LEU A 979 8.72 -38.21 -19.00
C LEU A 979 9.73 -37.33 -19.72
N THR A 980 9.70 -37.36 -21.05
CA THR A 980 10.26 -36.32 -21.91
C THR A 980 9.19 -35.87 -22.90
N MET A 981 8.71 -34.64 -22.77
CA MET A 981 7.79 -34.02 -23.72
C MET A 981 8.54 -33.03 -24.61
N ARG A 982 8.55 -33.27 -25.92
CA ARG A 982 8.98 -32.28 -26.91
C ARG A 982 7.75 -31.58 -27.44
N VAL A 983 7.68 -30.27 -27.24
CA VAL A 983 6.50 -29.46 -27.52
C VAL A 983 6.83 -28.46 -28.62
N ARG A 984 5.94 -28.35 -29.61
CA ARG A 984 5.95 -27.29 -30.62
C ARG A 984 4.62 -26.55 -30.59
N ARG A 985 4.62 -25.34 -30.04
CA ARG A 985 3.47 -24.42 -29.99
C ARG A 985 3.30 -23.71 -31.34
N ASP A 986 2.05 -23.44 -31.71
CA ASP A 986 1.75 -22.59 -32.86
C ASP A 986 1.91 -21.10 -32.45
N PRO A 987 2.82 -20.34 -33.09
CA PRO A 987 3.10 -18.96 -32.72
C PRO A 987 1.93 -17.99 -33.01
N ALA A 988 0.88 -18.43 -33.71
CA ALA A 988 -0.31 -17.60 -33.92
C ALA A 988 -1.14 -17.36 -32.66
N PHE A 989 -0.92 -18.16 -31.61
CA PHE A 989 -1.58 -17.98 -30.32
C PHE A 989 -0.79 -17.03 -29.40
N PRO A 990 -1.45 -16.36 -28.44
CA PRO A 990 -0.77 -15.57 -27.42
C PRO A 990 0.20 -16.43 -26.59
N PHE A 991 1.04 -15.79 -25.78
CA PHE A 991 1.89 -16.49 -24.81
C PHE A 991 1.04 -17.31 -23.84
N LEU A 992 1.61 -18.41 -23.33
CA LEU A 992 0.90 -19.31 -22.43
C LEU A 992 0.87 -18.76 -21.00
N PRO A 993 -0.25 -18.88 -20.25
CA PRO A 993 -0.25 -18.63 -18.82
C PRO A 993 0.73 -19.54 -18.07
N ARG A 994 0.76 -20.82 -18.48
CA ARG A 994 1.68 -21.84 -17.98
C ARG A 994 1.77 -23.02 -18.96
N PHE A 995 2.70 -23.94 -18.71
CA PHE A 995 2.70 -25.26 -19.34
C PHE A 995 3.22 -26.31 -18.38
N GLY A 996 2.45 -27.36 -18.16
CA GLY A 996 2.80 -28.41 -17.21
C GLY A 996 1.88 -29.61 -17.24
N LEU A 997 1.96 -30.40 -16.18
CA LEU A 997 1.03 -31.48 -15.85
C LEU A 997 0.19 -31.10 -14.64
N ARG A 998 -1.09 -31.44 -14.69
CA ARG A 998 -2.01 -31.36 -13.54
C ARG A 998 -2.40 -32.76 -13.11
N LEU A 999 -2.10 -33.07 -11.85
CA LEU A 999 -2.36 -34.36 -11.21
C LEU A 999 -3.45 -34.17 -10.15
N PHE A 1000 -4.42 -35.08 -10.14
CA PHE A 1000 -5.50 -35.12 -9.15
C PHE A 1000 -5.20 -36.24 -8.16
N LEU A 1001 -4.55 -35.90 -7.05
CA LEU A 1001 -4.14 -36.86 -6.03
C LEU A 1001 -5.31 -37.17 -5.08
N PRO A 1002 -5.36 -38.37 -4.47
CA PRO A 1002 -6.25 -38.68 -3.36
C PRO A 1002 -6.26 -37.57 -2.31
N LYS A 1003 -7.44 -37.15 -1.85
CA LYS A 1003 -7.58 -36.08 -0.84
C LYS A 1003 -6.65 -36.22 0.39
N PRO A 1004 -6.41 -37.43 0.95
CA PRO A 1004 -5.48 -37.58 2.07
C PRO A 1004 -4.00 -37.30 1.74
N MET A 1005 -3.61 -37.26 0.46
CA MET A 1005 -2.28 -36.86 0.01
C MET A 1005 -2.18 -35.34 0.00
N GLY A 1006 -2.07 -34.74 1.18
CA GLY A 1006 -2.05 -33.30 1.38
C GLY A 1006 -0.77 -32.77 2.04
N ASN A 1007 0.08 -33.63 2.59
CA ASN A 1007 1.34 -33.22 3.21
C ASN A 1007 2.41 -33.08 2.14
N VAL A 1008 3.21 -32.03 2.22
CA VAL A 1008 4.24 -31.75 1.20
C VAL A 1008 5.58 -31.44 1.85
N THR A 1009 6.65 -31.95 1.26
CA THR A 1009 8.03 -31.54 1.52
C THR A 1009 8.71 -31.28 0.20
N TYR A 1010 9.40 -30.15 0.06
CA TYR A 1010 10.06 -29.77 -1.19
C TYR A 1010 11.38 -29.07 -0.92
N CYS A 1011 12.26 -29.08 -1.91
CA CYS A 1011 13.48 -28.26 -1.92
C CYS A 1011 13.42 -27.28 -3.10
N GLY A 1012 13.42 -25.99 -2.83
CA GLY A 1012 13.15 -24.94 -3.82
C GLY A 1012 13.06 -23.56 -3.17
N TYR A 1013 12.44 -22.59 -3.85
CA TYR A 1013 12.17 -21.27 -3.28
C TYR A 1013 10.90 -21.29 -2.40
N GLY A 1014 11.04 -20.81 -1.16
CA GLY A 1014 9.96 -20.76 -0.18
C GLY A 1014 10.32 -19.91 1.05
N PRO A 1015 9.52 -19.97 2.13
CA PRO A 1015 8.32 -20.80 2.30
C PRO A 1015 7.05 -20.22 1.66
N GLY A 1016 7.03 -18.92 1.34
CA GLY A 1016 5.90 -18.27 0.67
C GLY A 1016 5.82 -18.60 -0.83
N GLU A 1017 4.72 -18.22 -1.46
CA GLU A 1017 4.57 -18.37 -2.91
C GLU A 1017 5.63 -17.55 -3.68
N SER A 1018 6.02 -18.03 -4.85
CA SER A 1018 7.01 -17.40 -5.73
C SER A 1018 6.72 -17.68 -7.21
N TYR A 1019 7.01 -16.67 -8.02
CA TYR A 1019 6.85 -16.65 -9.48
C TYR A 1019 8.15 -16.12 -10.12
N VAL A 1020 8.24 -16.21 -11.46
CA VAL A 1020 9.47 -15.84 -12.18
C VAL A 1020 9.88 -14.38 -11.98
N ASP A 1021 8.92 -13.49 -11.77
CA ASP A 1021 9.09 -12.05 -11.52
C ASP A 1021 8.94 -11.66 -10.04
N LYS A 1022 8.19 -12.45 -9.24
CA LYS A 1022 7.99 -12.24 -7.78
C LYS A 1022 8.56 -13.40 -6.95
N HIS A 1023 9.83 -13.33 -6.56
CA HIS A 1023 10.49 -14.39 -5.77
C HIS A 1023 11.62 -13.90 -4.84
N ARG A 1024 11.85 -12.59 -4.72
CA ARG A 1024 12.90 -12.02 -3.88
C ARG A 1024 12.65 -12.26 -2.41
N SER A 1025 11.40 -12.38 -1.98
CA SER A 1025 11.03 -12.74 -0.60
C SER A 1025 11.16 -14.24 -0.31
N ALA A 1026 11.32 -15.08 -1.33
CA ALA A 1026 11.48 -16.51 -1.18
C ALA A 1026 12.96 -16.89 -1.17
N ARG A 1027 13.37 -17.72 -0.21
CA ARG A 1027 14.73 -18.23 -0.09
C ARG A 1027 14.82 -19.67 -0.57
N TYR A 1028 15.98 -20.06 -1.09
CA TYR A 1028 16.23 -21.45 -1.41
C TYR A 1028 16.38 -22.28 -0.11
N GLY A 1029 15.75 -23.44 -0.03
CA GLY A 1029 15.78 -24.30 1.16
C GLY A 1029 14.89 -25.54 1.05
N VAL A 1030 14.92 -26.38 2.09
CA VAL A 1030 13.95 -27.46 2.30
C VAL A 1030 12.80 -26.95 3.17
N PHE A 1031 11.56 -27.18 2.73
CA PHE A 1031 10.36 -26.73 3.40
C PHE A 1031 9.33 -27.86 3.49
N ALA A 1032 8.51 -27.83 4.54
CA ALA A 1032 7.38 -28.74 4.71
C ALA A 1032 6.10 -27.96 5.01
N SER A 1033 4.98 -28.39 4.44
CA SER A 1033 3.67 -27.75 4.61
C SER A 1033 2.53 -28.73 4.31
N THR A 1034 1.32 -28.21 4.12
CA THR A 1034 0.16 -28.93 3.59
C THR A 1034 -0.41 -28.20 2.38
N ALA A 1035 -1.28 -28.84 1.59
CA ALA A 1035 -1.99 -28.18 0.50
C ALA A 1035 -2.74 -26.91 0.97
N GLN A 1036 -3.32 -26.94 2.17
CA GLN A 1036 -3.98 -25.76 2.76
C GLN A 1036 -2.96 -24.70 3.21
N GLY A 1037 -1.80 -25.13 3.72
CA GLY A 1037 -0.74 -24.22 4.19
C GLY A 1037 0.02 -23.53 3.06
N LEU A 1038 -0.03 -24.04 1.83
CA LEU A 1038 0.52 -23.38 0.63
C LEU A 1038 -0.51 -22.52 -0.11
N PHE A 1039 -1.78 -22.56 0.27
CA PHE A 1039 -2.84 -21.78 -0.36
C PHE A 1039 -2.94 -20.38 0.25
N GLU A 1040 -2.85 -19.35 -0.60
CA GLU A 1040 -3.07 -17.95 -0.22
C GLU A 1040 -4.55 -17.56 -0.51
N PRO A 1041 -5.35 -17.19 0.50
CA PRO A 1041 -6.79 -16.99 0.36
C PRO A 1041 -7.15 -15.56 -0.08
N TYR A 1042 -6.67 -15.11 -1.24
CA TYR A 1042 -7.02 -13.81 -1.84
C TYR A 1042 -8.53 -13.58 -1.84
N LEU A 1043 -8.99 -12.37 -1.45
CA LEU A 1043 -10.41 -12.06 -1.28
C LEU A 1043 -11.21 -12.34 -2.55
N LYS A 1044 -10.71 -11.85 -3.70
CA LYS A 1044 -11.08 -12.32 -5.03
C LYS A 1044 -10.24 -13.55 -5.38
N PRO A 1045 -10.83 -14.76 -5.50
CA PRO A 1045 -10.07 -15.96 -5.81
C PRO A 1045 -9.40 -15.89 -7.19
N GLN A 1046 -8.15 -16.35 -7.25
CA GLN A 1046 -7.28 -16.33 -8.43
C GLN A 1046 -6.13 -17.33 -8.28
N GLU A 1047 -5.23 -17.41 -9.26
CA GLU A 1047 -4.00 -18.19 -9.15
C GLU A 1047 -3.15 -17.74 -7.94
N GLY A 1048 -2.72 -18.72 -7.13
CA GLY A 1048 -1.92 -18.49 -5.92
C GLY A 1048 -1.19 -19.76 -5.46
N GLY A 1049 -0.11 -19.59 -4.72
CA GLY A 1049 0.62 -20.71 -4.09
C GLY A 1049 1.64 -21.42 -4.98
N SER A 1050 2.13 -20.79 -6.06
CA SER A 1050 3.20 -21.37 -6.88
C SER A 1050 4.55 -21.32 -6.15
N HIS A 1051 5.45 -22.24 -6.46
CA HIS A 1051 6.83 -22.25 -5.97
C HIS A 1051 7.80 -22.37 -7.14
N TRP A 1052 8.53 -21.29 -7.39
CA TRP A 1052 9.47 -21.19 -8.49
C TRP A 1052 10.78 -21.93 -8.22
N SER A 1053 11.41 -22.44 -9.29
CA SER A 1053 12.72 -23.09 -9.26
C SER A 1053 12.86 -24.17 -8.18
N CYS A 1054 11.90 -25.11 -8.15
CA CYS A 1054 11.88 -26.29 -7.30
C CYS A 1054 12.75 -27.42 -7.88
N ASP A 1055 13.59 -28.02 -7.04
CA ASP A 1055 14.46 -29.15 -7.38
C ASP A 1055 13.68 -30.48 -7.26
N TYR A 1056 12.92 -30.66 -6.19
CA TYR A 1056 11.99 -31.77 -6.00
C TYR A 1056 10.82 -31.40 -5.09
N VAL A 1057 9.68 -32.06 -5.28
CA VAL A 1057 8.51 -31.99 -4.39
C VAL A 1057 8.02 -33.40 -4.08
N ASN A 1058 7.78 -33.70 -2.80
CA ASN A 1058 7.24 -34.96 -2.32
C ASN A 1058 5.89 -34.71 -1.65
N VAL A 1059 4.83 -35.33 -2.18
CA VAL A 1059 3.48 -35.24 -1.62
C VAL A 1059 3.09 -36.57 -1.00
N GLU A 1060 2.70 -36.54 0.27
CA GLU A 1060 2.50 -37.72 1.09
C GLU A 1060 1.06 -37.82 1.59
N GLY A 1061 0.53 -39.04 1.52
CA GLY A 1061 -0.66 -39.47 2.26
C GLY A 1061 -0.31 -40.50 3.34
N PRO A 1062 -1.32 -41.15 3.95
CA PRO A 1062 -1.11 -42.11 5.03
C PRO A 1062 -0.30 -43.35 4.62
N ASP A 1063 -0.55 -43.89 3.43
CA ASP A 1063 -0.01 -45.19 2.99
C ASP A 1063 0.96 -45.07 1.78
N VAL A 1064 0.96 -43.92 1.10
CA VAL A 1064 1.66 -43.74 -0.18
C VAL A 1064 2.17 -42.30 -0.31
N ALA A 1065 3.30 -42.14 -0.98
CA ALA A 1065 3.88 -40.86 -1.35
C ALA A 1065 4.23 -40.82 -2.84
N LEU A 1066 4.24 -39.61 -3.41
CA LEU A 1066 4.64 -39.35 -4.77
C LEU A 1066 5.68 -38.22 -4.77
N THR A 1067 6.90 -38.55 -5.20
CA THR A 1067 7.95 -37.55 -5.41
C THR A 1067 8.03 -37.18 -6.89
N ALA A 1068 7.95 -35.88 -7.20
CA ALA A 1068 8.25 -35.32 -8.50
C ALA A 1068 9.60 -34.61 -8.47
N LEU A 1069 10.43 -34.86 -9.49
CA LEU A 1069 11.76 -34.27 -9.63
C LEU A 1069 12.16 -34.15 -11.10
N SER A 1070 13.16 -33.32 -11.40
CA SER A 1070 13.72 -33.17 -12.75
C SER A 1070 15.21 -32.84 -12.68
N GLU A 1071 15.95 -33.06 -13.77
CA GLU A 1071 17.34 -32.63 -13.86
C GLU A 1071 17.50 -31.11 -13.89
N ARG A 1072 16.43 -30.40 -14.29
CA ARG A 1072 16.34 -28.94 -14.25
C ARG A 1072 15.23 -28.53 -13.28
N PRO A 1073 15.39 -27.42 -12.54
CA PRO A 1073 14.32 -26.94 -11.67
C PRO A 1073 13.04 -26.63 -12.45
N PHE A 1074 11.90 -26.85 -11.81
CA PHE A 1074 10.55 -26.64 -12.35
C PHE A 1074 9.71 -25.83 -11.36
N SER A 1075 8.52 -25.37 -11.76
CA SER A 1075 7.58 -24.75 -10.81
C SER A 1075 6.54 -25.77 -10.36
N PHE A 1076 6.06 -25.68 -9.13
CA PHE A 1076 4.93 -26.48 -8.68
C PHE A 1076 3.91 -25.67 -7.90
N ASN A 1077 2.68 -26.18 -7.87
CA ASN A 1077 1.60 -25.68 -7.02
C ASN A 1077 0.86 -26.88 -6.42
N LEU A 1078 0.54 -26.83 -5.13
CA LEU A 1078 -0.28 -27.84 -4.46
C LEU A 1078 -1.46 -27.14 -3.78
N SER A 1079 -2.68 -27.44 -4.22
CA SER A 1079 -3.88 -26.71 -3.81
C SER A 1079 -5.06 -27.64 -3.49
N PRO A 1080 -5.94 -27.28 -2.53
CA PRO A 1080 -7.21 -27.96 -2.31
C PRO A 1080 -8.29 -27.54 -3.32
N TYR A 1081 -8.08 -26.49 -4.12
CA TYR A 1081 -9.04 -25.94 -5.09
C TYR A 1081 -8.56 -26.17 -6.53
N THR A 1082 -9.50 -26.34 -7.46
CA THR A 1082 -9.15 -26.37 -8.88
C THR A 1082 -9.08 -24.96 -9.46
N GLN A 1083 -8.39 -24.79 -10.58
CA GLN A 1083 -8.27 -23.49 -11.24
C GLN A 1083 -9.62 -23.02 -11.79
N GLU A 1084 -10.52 -23.94 -12.13
CA GLU A 1084 -11.89 -23.63 -12.55
C GLU A 1084 -12.71 -23.04 -11.38
N GLU A 1085 -12.57 -23.61 -10.19
CA GLU A 1085 -13.23 -23.12 -8.97
C GLU A 1085 -12.75 -21.71 -8.62
N LEU A 1086 -11.43 -21.50 -8.62
CA LEU A 1086 -10.82 -20.18 -8.40
C LEU A 1086 -11.27 -19.15 -9.46
N THR A 1087 -11.45 -19.57 -10.72
CA THR A 1087 -11.92 -18.68 -11.80
C THR A 1087 -13.40 -18.27 -11.62
N ALA A 1088 -14.22 -19.15 -11.05
CA ALA A 1088 -15.68 -18.99 -11.06
C ALA A 1088 -16.23 -18.18 -9.88
N LYS A 1089 -15.53 -18.16 -8.73
CA LYS A 1089 -16.03 -17.53 -7.50
C LYS A 1089 -15.75 -16.04 -7.45
N GLY A 1090 -16.70 -15.30 -6.86
CA GLY A 1090 -16.54 -13.89 -6.52
C GLY A 1090 -15.60 -13.76 -5.33
N HIS A 1091 -15.85 -14.59 -4.32
CA HIS A 1091 -15.26 -14.44 -3.00
C HIS A 1091 -14.59 -15.71 -2.48
N ASN A 1092 -13.52 -15.57 -1.71
CA ASN A 1092 -12.82 -16.72 -1.10
C ASN A 1092 -13.69 -17.57 -0.17
N HIS A 1093 -14.68 -16.98 0.49
CA HIS A 1093 -15.60 -17.67 1.38
C HIS A 1093 -16.65 -18.51 0.61
N GLU A 1094 -16.73 -18.36 -0.71
CA GLU A 1094 -17.59 -19.17 -1.59
C GLU A 1094 -16.88 -20.42 -2.13
N LEU A 1095 -15.56 -20.53 -1.92
CA LEU A 1095 -14.75 -21.64 -2.44
C LEU A 1095 -15.17 -22.96 -1.81
N GLU A 1096 -15.33 -23.96 -2.67
CA GLU A 1096 -15.58 -25.36 -2.31
C GLU A 1096 -14.34 -26.21 -2.62
N GLU A 1097 -13.84 -26.92 -1.62
CA GLU A 1097 -12.67 -27.77 -1.81
C GLU A 1097 -12.96 -28.90 -2.80
N SER A 1098 -11.96 -29.18 -3.65
CA SER A 1098 -11.99 -30.33 -4.54
C SER A 1098 -11.98 -31.64 -3.75
N ALA A 1099 -12.62 -32.66 -4.34
CA ALA A 1099 -12.55 -34.04 -3.87
C ALA A 1099 -11.14 -34.66 -3.98
N SER A 1100 -10.22 -33.99 -4.66
CA SER A 1100 -8.82 -34.38 -4.83
C SER A 1100 -7.89 -33.26 -4.37
N THR A 1101 -6.67 -33.60 -3.98
CA THR A 1101 -5.58 -32.61 -3.83
C THR A 1101 -4.96 -32.36 -5.19
N ILE A 1102 -4.87 -31.10 -5.61
CA ILE A 1102 -4.44 -30.71 -6.96
C ILE A 1102 -2.95 -30.40 -6.93
N LEU A 1103 -2.15 -31.18 -7.67
CA LEU A 1103 -0.72 -30.93 -7.85
C LEU A 1103 -0.46 -30.51 -9.30
N CYS A 1104 0.02 -29.29 -9.50
CA CYS A 1104 0.53 -28.81 -10.78
C CYS A 1104 2.06 -28.88 -10.79
N LEU A 1105 2.62 -29.42 -11.88
CA LEU A 1105 4.06 -29.57 -12.11
C LEU A 1105 4.38 -28.94 -13.46
N ASP A 1106 4.94 -27.74 -13.42
CA ASP A 1106 5.05 -26.86 -14.58
C ASP A 1106 6.48 -26.74 -15.07
N TYR A 1107 6.65 -26.91 -16.38
CA TYR A 1107 7.88 -26.52 -17.06
C TYR A 1107 8.19 -25.04 -16.82
N ALA A 1108 7.16 -24.20 -16.97
CA ALA A 1108 7.21 -22.78 -16.70
C ALA A 1108 5.80 -22.22 -16.48
N GLN A 1109 5.74 -21.09 -15.79
CA GLN A 1109 4.55 -20.26 -15.61
C GLN A 1109 4.95 -18.81 -15.90
N SER A 1110 4.12 -18.10 -16.66
CA SER A 1110 4.32 -16.67 -16.93
C SER A 1110 4.24 -15.88 -15.62
N GLY A 1111 4.91 -14.73 -15.57
CA GLY A 1111 4.90 -13.83 -14.42
C GLY A 1111 3.52 -13.28 -14.05
N LEU A 1112 3.48 -12.54 -12.96
CA LEU A 1112 2.29 -11.85 -12.44
C LEU A 1112 2.15 -10.44 -13.03
N GLY A 1113 3.26 -9.71 -13.19
CA GLY A 1113 3.26 -8.32 -13.60
C GLY A 1113 2.49 -7.40 -12.64
N SER A 1114 2.02 -6.26 -13.14
CA SER A 1114 1.20 -5.30 -12.39
C SER A 1114 0.08 -4.67 -13.24
N ALA A 1115 -0.33 -5.33 -14.33
CA ALA A 1115 -1.14 -4.76 -15.41
C ALA A 1115 -2.65 -4.57 -15.10
N SER A 1116 -3.02 -4.49 -13.83
CA SER A 1116 -4.33 -3.99 -13.38
C SER A 1116 -4.45 -2.47 -13.67
N CYS A 1117 -3.43 -1.70 -13.29
CA CYS A 1117 -3.16 -0.33 -13.80
C CYS A 1117 -1.72 -0.14 -14.31
N GLY A 1118 -0.82 -1.06 -13.95
CA GLY A 1118 0.60 -1.05 -14.32
C GLY A 1118 0.90 -1.40 -15.78
N PRO A 1119 2.19 -1.46 -16.14
CA PRO A 1119 2.61 -1.90 -17.45
C PRO A 1119 2.22 -3.35 -17.72
N VAL A 1120 2.06 -3.67 -19.01
CA VAL A 1120 1.89 -5.07 -19.46
C VAL A 1120 3.08 -5.93 -19.04
N LEU A 1121 2.83 -7.19 -18.70
CA LEU A 1121 3.87 -8.15 -18.29
C LEU A 1121 5.04 -8.14 -19.27
N ALA A 1122 6.27 -7.95 -18.80
CA ALA A 1122 7.45 -7.88 -19.67
C ALA A 1122 7.72 -9.20 -20.42
N ASP A 1123 8.16 -9.12 -21.68
CA ASP A 1123 8.38 -10.29 -22.56
C ASP A 1123 9.27 -11.38 -21.93
N ARG A 1124 10.29 -11.00 -21.16
CA ARG A 1124 11.20 -11.96 -20.49
C ARG A 1124 10.53 -12.83 -19.42
N TYR A 1125 9.35 -12.43 -18.95
CA TYR A 1125 8.55 -13.15 -17.96
C TYR A 1125 7.35 -13.87 -18.59
N ARG A 1126 7.22 -13.83 -19.92
CA ARG A 1126 6.19 -14.53 -20.66
C ARG A 1126 6.70 -15.88 -21.13
N MET A 1127 5.81 -16.86 -21.16
CA MET A 1127 6.04 -18.13 -21.82
C MET A 1127 5.76 -18.02 -23.33
N ASP A 1128 6.72 -17.42 -24.06
CA ASP A 1128 6.62 -17.19 -25.50
C ASP A 1128 7.23 -18.32 -26.37
N ASP A 1129 8.05 -19.19 -25.78
CA ASP A 1129 8.78 -20.24 -26.50
C ASP A 1129 7.88 -21.08 -27.42
N THR A 1130 8.34 -21.26 -28.67
CA THR A 1130 7.61 -22.07 -29.67
C THR A 1130 8.04 -23.52 -29.65
N ASP A 1131 9.29 -23.83 -29.30
CA ASP A 1131 9.83 -25.18 -29.23
C ASP A 1131 10.60 -25.38 -27.92
N PHE A 1132 10.15 -26.32 -27.08
CA PHE A 1132 10.79 -26.60 -25.80
C PHE A 1132 10.68 -28.09 -25.42
N THR A 1133 11.53 -28.52 -24.49
CA THR A 1133 11.53 -29.89 -23.96
C THR A 1133 11.31 -29.86 -22.45
N TYR A 1134 10.27 -30.55 -22.00
CA TYR A 1134 9.94 -30.71 -20.60
C TYR A 1134 10.30 -32.13 -20.13
N THR A 1135 11.15 -32.23 -19.12
CA THR A 1135 11.53 -33.50 -18.47
C THR A 1135 11.05 -33.53 -17.03
N LEU A 1136 10.53 -34.68 -16.60
CA LEU A 1136 10.00 -34.89 -15.26
C LEU A 1136 10.07 -36.38 -14.89
N HIS A 1137 10.34 -36.68 -13.63
CA HIS A 1137 10.29 -38.02 -13.08
C HIS A 1137 9.31 -38.06 -11.91
N LEU A 1138 8.46 -39.09 -11.89
CA LEU A 1138 7.49 -39.38 -10.86
C LEU A 1138 7.88 -40.70 -10.19
N LEU A 1139 8.18 -40.63 -8.90
CA LEU A 1139 8.65 -41.75 -8.10
C LEU A 1139 7.63 -42.06 -6.99
N PRO A 1140 6.81 -43.10 -7.14
CA PRO A 1140 5.91 -43.54 -6.09
C PRO A 1140 6.66 -44.32 -4.99
N GLN A 1141 6.19 -44.21 -3.75
CA GLN A 1141 6.76 -44.89 -2.59
C GLN A 1141 5.66 -45.35 -1.64
N ALA A 1142 5.82 -46.53 -1.03
CA ALA A 1142 4.97 -46.98 0.07
C ALA A 1142 5.47 -46.37 1.40
N LYS A 1143 4.55 -46.08 2.32
CA LYS A 1143 4.87 -45.58 3.67
C LYS A 1143 4.73 -46.63 4.76
#